data_AF-A0A1M6GC54-F1
#
_entry.id   AF-A0A1M6GC54-F1
#
_cell.length_a   1.000
_cell.length_b   1.000
_cell.length_c   1.000
_cell.angle_alpha   90.00
_cell.angle_beta   90.00
_cell.angle_gamma   90.00
#
_symmetry.space_group_name_H-M   'P 1'
#
loop_
_entity.id
_entity.type
_entity.pdbx_description
1 polymer ?
#
loop_
_entity_poly.entity_id
_entity_poly.type
_entity_poly.pdbx_seq_one_letter_code
_entity_poly.pdbx_strand_id
1 'polypeptide(L)'
;MAKEKKERPVESGNYFVNPYAFINIDEECVRKPYELYENDGKDELLTGYMVCKITTKTPIFIPNITEEYAFKERVGADKKSYDFFSYDDISEEDRTDKYSKAIIPGSEIRGVIRSAYEAAFNGCMSSVDLERDLYKRTNEPKNPGFLIRRNGKWVIKPADSKAIKNVNEEKMKTVKEGQGVFVKNINSKKPYVDCNDIIFDNPEIINGYIHKGEEFGNRKCYSVFIYKNDEKEFEVDGECVDRLRKVLKLYRDERINIKLRERKEAGNDKATWFDEYEIKSDDEYKDGEQILIYYSSDKKYLSPSCITKEVFMNKTKDILINQGNHVPCNKINNICEACYLFGMIGEDNDNSLNGKIRFTDAEAIGEKDYKNYFGPIIGLKELASPKISATEFYMKRPEEANKSGVLWNYDYYIDRHKNKKEDPKNERIFINNPKIRGRKFYWHSDQTKDVKLSETSIRSCVIRPVGKEKEFTFSVYFNDLPKDLLTKLIWVISIENDKAHCHKIGRGKPIGFGSIKIKVQKIMTRKIEIEGDTIKYSVTPLPYESLDFSIIDKESKSIKEFLKITDFENKPSCVDYPKVENVEEKDKEKQSNEESYRWFMANREFPVDNCEISPIKQAIYKELPEILDENITLPIYRYESINNSNKKNKVNNNYQNRKKHSVGKQKNSNNKRLTYKPFVEKFKDLNLDEE
;
A
#
# COMPACT_ATOMS: atom_id res chain seq x y z
N MET A 1 18.49 -8.58 -32.99
CA MET A 1 17.92 -9.30 -31.83
C MET A 1 19.09 -9.82 -30.99
N ALA A 2 19.39 -9.17 -29.87
CA ALA A 2 20.24 -9.79 -28.85
C ALA A 2 19.44 -10.93 -28.22
N LYS A 3 20.01 -12.13 -28.08
CA LYS A 3 19.43 -13.20 -27.27
C LYS A 3 19.34 -12.66 -25.84
N GLU A 4 18.15 -12.28 -25.37
CA GLU A 4 17.94 -12.02 -23.94
C GLU A 4 18.43 -13.26 -23.18
N LYS A 5 19.49 -13.08 -22.38
CA LYS A 5 19.90 -14.10 -21.42
C LYS A 5 18.69 -14.33 -20.51
N LYS A 6 18.11 -15.53 -20.54
CA LYS A 6 17.04 -15.86 -19.61
C LYS A 6 17.64 -15.87 -18.22
N GLU A 7 17.27 -14.91 -17.38
CA GLU A 7 17.63 -14.88 -15.97
C GLU A 7 16.49 -15.47 -15.15
N ARG A 8 16.81 -15.99 -13.97
CA ARG A 8 15.81 -16.43 -12.99
C ARG A 8 16.10 -15.82 -11.62
N PRO A 9 15.06 -15.48 -10.83
CA PRO A 9 15.26 -15.06 -9.46
C PRO A 9 15.70 -16.25 -8.58
N VAL A 10 16.63 -15.98 -7.67
CA VAL A 10 17.00 -16.87 -6.56
C VAL A 10 17.08 -16.04 -5.27
N GLU A 11 16.87 -16.66 -4.11
CA GLU A 11 17.11 -15.99 -2.83
C GLU A 11 18.63 -15.78 -2.66
N SER A 12 19.05 -14.58 -2.25
CA SER A 12 20.47 -14.30 -2.08
C SER A 12 21.05 -14.83 -0.77
N GLY A 13 20.18 -15.19 0.19
CA GLY A 13 20.55 -15.51 1.56
C GLY A 13 20.50 -14.32 2.51
N ASN A 14 20.32 -13.10 2.01
CA ASN A 14 20.09 -11.91 2.81
C ASN A 14 18.59 -11.60 2.95
N TYR A 15 18.22 -10.89 4.02
CA TYR A 15 16.83 -10.62 4.37
C TYR A 15 16.63 -9.18 4.84
N PHE A 16 15.39 -8.69 4.76
CA PHE A 16 14.98 -7.38 5.26
C PHE A 16 13.63 -7.47 5.99
N VAL A 17 13.33 -6.51 6.85
CA VAL A 17 11.99 -6.30 7.40
C VAL A 17 11.33 -5.14 6.66
N ASN A 18 10.15 -5.34 6.06
CA ASN A 18 9.44 -4.25 5.39
C ASN A 18 9.11 -3.14 6.43
N PRO A 19 9.21 -1.83 6.10
CA PRO A 19 9.15 -0.77 7.11
C PRO A 19 7.81 -0.62 7.82
N TYR A 20 6.77 -1.24 7.28
CA TYR A 20 5.46 -1.28 7.89
C TYR A 20 4.89 -2.70 7.89
N ALA A 21 3.96 -2.91 8.80
CA ALA A 21 3.06 -4.05 8.81
C ALA A 21 1.63 -3.54 9.05
N PHE A 22 0.68 -4.45 9.26
CA PHE A 22 -0.70 -4.11 9.47
C PHE A 22 -1.21 -4.71 10.77
N ILE A 23 -1.82 -3.87 11.60
CA ILE A 23 -2.65 -4.33 12.72
C ILE A 23 -3.97 -4.79 12.12
N ASN A 24 -4.36 -6.02 12.40
CA ASN A 24 -5.50 -6.69 11.79
C ASN A 24 -6.83 -5.98 12.13
N ILE A 25 -7.84 -6.25 11.30
CA ILE A 25 -9.19 -5.70 11.42
C ILE A 25 -10.24 -6.82 11.30
N ASP A 26 -9.90 -8.03 11.74
CA ASP A 26 -10.81 -9.17 11.59
C ASP A 26 -11.94 -9.18 12.63
N GLU A 27 -11.70 -8.53 13.77
CA GLU A 27 -12.69 -8.33 14.82
C GLU A 27 -13.66 -7.19 14.45
N GLU A 28 -14.90 -7.28 14.90
CA GLU A 28 -15.94 -6.31 14.56
C GLU A 28 -15.66 -4.91 15.16
N CYS A 29 -15.94 -3.88 14.38
CA CYS A 29 -16.03 -2.51 14.84
C CYS A 29 -17.31 -2.31 15.67
N VAL A 30 -17.18 -2.45 16.99
CA VAL A 30 -18.31 -2.26 17.92
C VAL A 30 -18.82 -0.82 17.85
N ARG A 31 -20.14 -0.70 17.67
CA ARG A 31 -20.85 0.58 17.60
C ARG A 31 -22.07 0.58 18.51
N LYS A 32 -22.38 1.76 19.03
CA LYS A 32 -23.61 1.99 19.79
C LYS A 32 -24.11 3.42 19.59
N PRO A 33 -25.37 3.71 19.95
CA PRO A 33 -25.87 5.08 19.98
C PRO A 33 -25.07 5.98 20.92
N TYR A 34 -24.94 7.25 20.53
CA TYR A 34 -24.25 8.28 21.31
C TYR A 34 -24.72 8.33 22.77
N GLU A 35 -26.03 8.24 23.01
CA GLU A 35 -26.63 8.35 24.33
C GLU A 35 -26.19 7.22 25.26
N LEU A 36 -25.81 6.05 24.72
CA LEU A 36 -25.29 4.93 25.51
C LEU A 36 -23.84 5.12 25.95
N TYR A 37 -23.15 6.16 25.48
CA TYR A 37 -21.86 6.58 26.04
C TYR A 37 -22.02 7.48 27.26
N GLU A 38 -23.08 8.31 27.30
CA GLU A 38 -23.32 9.24 28.40
C GLU A 38 -24.20 8.65 29.50
N ASN A 39 -25.13 7.75 29.15
CA ASN A 39 -26.16 7.24 30.06
C ASN A 39 -25.97 5.76 30.45
N ASP A 40 -24.76 5.20 30.34
CA ASP A 40 -24.52 3.79 30.72
C ASP A 40 -24.67 3.54 32.25
N GLY A 41 -24.90 4.59 33.05
CA GLY A 41 -25.24 4.50 34.47
C GLY A 41 -24.14 3.96 35.39
N LYS A 42 -22.96 3.64 34.83
CA LYS A 42 -21.83 3.03 35.53
C LYS A 42 -20.85 4.02 36.15
N ASP A 43 -20.66 5.20 35.54
CA ASP A 43 -19.60 6.14 35.91
C ASP A 43 -20.07 7.61 35.93
N GLU A 44 -19.48 8.39 36.82
CA GLU A 44 -19.52 9.86 36.75
C GLU A 44 -18.76 10.33 35.49
N LEU A 45 -19.37 11.23 34.71
CA LEU A 45 -18.73 11.83 33.54
C LEU A 45 -17.67 12.84 33.97
N LEU A 46 -16.45 12.64 33.48
CA LEU A 46 -15.30 13.43 33.89
C LEU A 46 -14.99 14.50 32.84
N THR A 47 -14.75 15.70 33.35
CA THR A 47 -14.30 16.83 32.55
C THR A 47 -12.99 17.33 33.14
N GLY A 48 -12.02 17.71 32.30
CA GLY A 48 -10.69 18.06 32.80
C GLY A 48 -9.62 18.20 31.73
N TYR A 49 -8.37 18.03 32.15
CA TYR A 49 -7.22 18.02 31.25
C TYR A 49 -6.08 17.16 31.80
N MET A 50 -5.24 16.66 30.89
CA MET A 50 -3.98 16.00 31.23
C MET A 50 -2.81 16.73 30.57
N VAL A 51 -1.69 16.80 31.28
CA VAL A 51 -0.42 17.36 30.77
C VAL A 51 0.48 16.21 30.35
N CYS A 52 0.99 16.28 29.14
CA CYS A 52 1.76 15.25 28.50
C CYS A 52 3.13 15.77 28.07
N LYS A 53 4.15 14.91 28.17
CA LYS A 53 5.50 15.19 27.72
C LYS A 53 5.87 14.25 26.58
N ILE A 54 6.38 14.81 25.49
CA ILE A 54 6.96 14.09 24.36
C ILE A 54 8.48 14.09 24.52
N THR A 55 9.12 12.96 24.25
CA THR A 55 10.58 12.84 24.08
C THR A 55 10.86 12.19 22.72
N THR A 56 11.66 12.84 21.87
CA THR A 56 12.05 12.27 20.57
C THR A 56 13.08 11.14 20.78
N LYS A 57 12.80 9.96 20.23
CA LYS A 57 13.74 8.80 20.28
C LYS A 57 14.53 8.63 19.00
N THR A 58 13.98 9.11 17.89
CA THR A 58 14.68 9.33 16.64
C THR A 58 14.42 10.76 16.18
N PRO A 59 15.20 11.31 15.24
CA PRO A 59 14.86 12.58 14.61
C PRO A 59 13.42 12.58 14.09
N ILE A 60 12.75 13.72 14.19
CA ILE A 60 11.37 13.90 13.72
C ILE A 60 11.31 15.06 12.73
N PHE A 61 10.38 14.97 11.78
CA PHE A 61 10.18 16.04 10.81
C PHE A 61 8.70 16.27 10.50
N ILE A 62 8.26 17.50 10.72
CA ILE A 62 6.95 18.03 10.34
C ILE A 62 7.26 19.30 9.56
N PRO A 63 6.89 19.41 8.28
CA PRO A 63 7.32 20.54 7.45
C PRO A 63 6.60 21.82 7.86
N ASN A 64 7.34 22.93 7.90
CA ASN A 64 6.74 24.25 7.71
C ASN A 64 6.41 24.41 6.22
N ILE A 65 5.14 24.60 5.89
CA ILE A 65 4.65 24.63 4.50
C ILE A 65 4.56 26.05 3.94
N THR A 66 4.91 27.10 4.70
CA THR A 66 4.89 28.47 4.16
C THR A 66 6.07 28.76 3.21
N GLU A 67 7.07 27.89 3.17
CA GLU A 67 8.19 27.94 2.23
C GLU A 67 8.58 26.53 1.77
N GLU A 68 8.64 26.32 0.44
CA GLU A 68 9.01 25.03 -0.17
C GLU A 68 10.50 24.96 -0.57
N TYR A 69 11.22 26.07 -0.45
CA TYR A 69 12.63 26.24 -0.82
C TYR A 69 13.44 26.88 0.32
N ALA A 70 13.21 26.43 1.56
CA ALA A 70 13.74 27.03 2.78
C ALA A 70 15.28 27.05 2.86
N PHE A 71 15.99 26.26 2.07
CA PHE A 71 17.46 26.18 2.06
C PHE A 71 18.05 26.45 0.66
N LYS A 72 17.41 27.32 -0.13
CA LYS A 72 17.79 27.65 -1.51
C LYS A 72 19.26 28.04 -1.69
N GLU A 73 19.87 28.74 -0.72
CA GLU A 73 21.30 29.12 -0.76
C GLU A 73 22.22 27.91 -0.60
N ARG A 74 21.76 26.86 0.09
CA ARG A 74 22.54 25.65 0.38
C ARG A 74 22.36 24.55 -0.66
N VAL A 75 21.16 24.40 -1.24
CA VAL A 75 20.82 23.27 -2.13
C VAL A 75 20.28 23.66 -3.50
N GLY A 76 20.16 24.95 -3.80
CA GLY A 76 19.62 25.46 -5.06
C GLY A 76 18.11 25.74 -5.00
N ALA A 77 17.65 26.66 -5.86
CA ALA A 77 16.26 27.14 -5.91
C ALA A 77 15.31 26.19 -6.67
N ASP A 78 15.83 25.13 -7.28
CA ASP A 78 15.07 24.08 -7.97
C ASP A 78 14.75 22.88 -7.07
N LYS A 79 15.30 22.87 -5.85
CA LYS A 79 15.24 21.76 -4.91
C LYS A 79 14.26 22.02 -3.77
N LYS A 80 13.21 21.20 -3.68
CA LYS A 80 12.28 21.25 -2.53
C LYS A 80 13.03 21.02 -1.22
N SER A 81 12.95 22.01 -0.35
CA SER A 81 13.63 22.04 0.94
C SER A 81 12.71 22.68 1.99
N TYR A 82 12.53 21.99 3.12
CA TYR A 82 11.58 22.43 4.15
C TYR A 82 12.26 22.52 5.51
N ASP A 83 11.96 23.61 6.21
CA ASP A 83 12.26 23.74 7.63
C ASP A 83 11.25 22.96 8.48
N PHE A 84 11.57 22.73 9.75
CA PHE A 84 10.62 22.15 10.70
C PHE A 84 9.53 23.16 11.04
N PHE A 85 8.33 22.67 11.33
CA PHE A 85 7.17 23.50 11.66
C PHE A 85 7.42 24.42 12.87
N SER A 86 7.04 25.69 12.68
CA SER A 86 7.03 26.75 13.69
C SER A 86 5.82 27.66 13.44
N TYR A 87 5.48 28.52 14.40
CA TYR A 87 4.47 29.56 14.18
C TYR A 87 4.94 30.70 13.27
N ASP A 88 6.26 30.85 13.11
CA ASP A 88 6.82 31.87 12.23
C ASP A 88 6.45 31.58 10.78
N ASP A 89 5.97 32.62 10.09
CA ASP A 89 5.90 32.62 8.63
C ASP A 89 7.30 32.88 8.07
N ILE A 90 7.83 31.89 7.35
CA ILE A 90 9.18 31.89 6.80
C ILE A 90 9.19 32.07 5.27
N SER A 91 8.08 32.50 4.67
CA SER A 91 7.98 32.72 3.22
C SER A 91 9.10 33.65 2.72
N GLU A 92 9.68 33.28 1.58
CA GLU A 92 10.77 33.99 0.90
C GLU A 92 12.12 34.04 1.65
N GLU A 93 12.19 33.49 2.87
CA GLU A 93 13.42 33.46 3.66
C GLU A 93 14.32 32.26 3.35
N ASP A 94 15.63 32.49 3.23
CA ASP A 94 16.60 31.40 3.42
C ASP A 94 16.83 31.15 4.92
N ARG A 95 16.73 29.88 5.31
CA ARG A 95 16.73 29.39 6.68
C ARG A 95 17.98 28.61 7.04
N THR A 96 19.02 28.62 6.20
CA THR A 96 20.25 27.84 6.38
C THR A 96 20.87 28.08 7.76
N ASP A 97 20.92 29.33 8.21
CA ASP A 97 21.48 29.74 9.51
C ASP A 97 20.48 30.39 10.48
N LYS A 98 19.19 30.42 10.13
CA LYS A 98 18.11 30.97 10.98
C LYS A 98 17.30 29.84 11.60
N TYR A 99 16.89 29.98 12.86
CA TYR A 99 16.17 28.93 13.61
C TYR A 99 14.96 29.52 14.32
N SER A 100 13.87 28.75 14.38
CA SER A 100 12.61 29.12 15.04
C SER A 100 12.27 28.11 16.13
N LYS A 101 11.38 28.49 17.06
CA LYS A 101 10.90 27.57 18.09
C LYS A 101 10.16 26.41 17.41
N ALA A 102 10.66 25.19 17.59
CA ALA A 102 10.02 23.99 17.07
C ALA A 102 8.66 23.78 17.73
N ILE A 103 7.62 23.53 16.91
CA ILE A 103 6.25 23.23 17.37
C ILE A 103 5.79 21.93 16.72
N ILE A 104 5.13 21.07 17.49
CA ILE A 104 4.39 19.92 16.95
C ILE A 104 2.91 20.29 17.00
N PRO A 105 2.22 20.46 15.85
CA PRO A 105 0.80 20.79 15.84
C PRO A 105 -0.03 19.77 16.62
N GLY A 106 -1.03 20.24 17.38
CA GLY A 106 -1.94 19.40 18.14
C GLY A 106 -2.76 18.47 17.23
N SER A 107 -3.00 18.88 15.99
CA SER A 107 -3.62 18.06 14.95
C SER A 107 -2.79 16.83 14.56
N GLU A 108 -1.46 16.96 14.50
CA GLU A 108 -0.54 15.85 14.23
C GLU A 108 -0.55 14.84 15.38
N ILE A 109 -0.53 15.33 16.62
CA ILE A 109 -0.63 14.47 17.82
C ILE A 109 -1.99 13.78 17.85
N ARG A 110 -3.08 14.54 17.66
CA ARG A 110 -4.44 13.99 17.62
C ARG A 110 -4.57 12.89 16.57
N GLY A 111 -4.00 13.07 15.38
CA GLY A 111 -4.02 12.08 14.31
C GLY A 111 -3.29 10.78 14.68
N VAL A 112 -2.12 10.89 15.33
CA VAL A 112 -1.37 9.74 15.84
C VAL A 112 -2.16 8.99 16.91
N ILE A 113 -2.67 9.69 17.93
CA ILE A 113 -3.41 9.05 19.03
C ILE A 113 -4.73 8.46 18.54
N ARG A 114 -5.44 9.14 17.61
CA ARG A 114 -6.65 8.57 16.98
C ARG A 114 -6.35 7.27 16.26
N SER A 115 -5.31 7.25 15.41
CA SER A 115 -4.93 6.06 14.66
C SER A 115 -4.55 4.91 15.59
N ALA A 116 -3.80 5.21 16.67
CA ALA A 116 -3.42 4.24 17.69
C ALA A 116 -4.64 3.69 18.46
N TYR A 117 -5.60 4.56 18.80
CA TYR A 117 -6.83 4.16 19.47
C TYR A 117 -7.72 3.28 18.57
N GLU A 118 -7.90 3.67 17.31
CA GLU A 118 -8.63 2.88 16.30
C GLU A 118 -7.98 1.49 16.10
N ALA A 119 -6.65 1.41 16.17
CA ALA A 119 -5.92 0.15 16.05
C ALA A 119 -6.00 -0.73 17.29
N ALA A 120 -5.80 -0.18 18.49
CA ALA A 120 -5.82 -0.95 19.73
C ALA A 120 -7.24 -1.48 20.02
N PHE A 121 -8.27 -0.65 19.83
CA PHE A 121 -9.65 -0.94 20.22
C PHE A 121 -10.61 -1.11 19.02
N ASN A 122 -10.09 -1.51 17.86
CA ASN A 122 -10.87 -1.90 16.67
C ASN A 122 -11.92 -0.87 16.20
N GLY A 123 -11.61 0.42 16.26
CA GLY A 123 -12.48 1.50 15.77
C GLY A 123 -12.67 1.52 14.24
N CYS A 124 -13.50 2.41 13.71
CA CYS A 124 -13.63 2.55 12.25
C CYS A 124 -12.33 3.07 11.61
N MET A 125 -12.13 2.86 10.31
CA MET A 125 -11.01 3.44 9.55
C MET A 125 -11.35 4.85 9.07
N SER A 126 -11.15 5.85 9.92
CA SER A 126 -11.59 7.23 9.63
C SER A 126 -10.91 7.90 8.43
N SER A 127 -9.71 7.45 8.04
CA SER A 127 -8.90 8.06 6.98
C SER A 127 -8.93 7.27 5.66
N VAL A 128 -9.82 6.29 5.51
CA VAL A 128 -9.88 5.45 4.31
C VAL A 128 -10.63 6.17 3.18
N ASP A 129 -10.11 6.02 1.96
CA ASP A 129 -10.80 6.44 0.75
C ASP A 129 -11.69 5.30 0.25
N LEU A 130 -13.00 5.44 0.47
CA LEU A 130 -14.00 4.45 0.10
C LEU A 130 -14.30 4.42 -1.42
N GLU A 131 -14.05 5.54 -2.11
CA GLU A 131 -14.44 5.74 -3.51
C GLU A 131 -13.28 5.48 -4.48
N ARG A 132 -12.07 5.23 -3.95
CA ARG A 132 -10.91 4.89 -4.75
C ARG A 132 -11.11 3.62 -5.56
N ASP A 133 -11.02 3.74 -6.88
CA ASP A 133 -10.97 2.59 -7.78
C ASP A 133 -9.71 1.74 -7.51
N LEU A 134 -9.93 0.45 -7.28
CA LEU A 134 -8.89 -0.55 -7.15
C LEU A 134 -8.56 -1.10 -8.54
N TYR A 135 -7.28 -1.14 -8.91
CA TYR A 135 -6.87 -1.63 -10.23
C TYR A 135 -5.46 -2.25 -10.23
N LYS A 136 -5.22 -3.13 -11.19
CA LYS A 136 -3.90 -3.75 -11.43
C LYS A 136 -3.69 -4.00 -12.91
N ARG A 137 -2.45 -3.91 -13.39
CA ARG A 137 -2.10 -4.40 -14.72
C ARG A 137 -2.03 -5.92 -14.68
N THR A 138 -2.74 -6.60 -15.58
CA THR A 138 -2.71 -8.05 -15.73
C THR A 138 -1.96 -8.43 -17.00
N ASN A 139 -1.17 -9.50 -16.93
CA ASN A 139 -0.39 -10.01 -18.08
C ASN A 139 -1.18 -11.06 -18.89
N GLU A 140 -2.44 -11.30 -18.54
CA GLU A 140 -3.29 -12.27 -19.22
C GLU A 140 -3.89 -11.64 -20.48
N PRO A 141 -3.62 -12.21 -21.67
CA PRO A 141 -4.20 -11.72 -22.91
C PRO A 141 -5.73 -11.88 -22.90
N LYS A 142 -6.43 -10.81 -23.22
CA LYS A 142 -7.89 -10.78 -23.42
C LYS A 142 -8.25 -11.07 -24.88
N ASN A 143 -9.44 -11.59 -25.10
CA ASN A 143 -9.98 -11.95 -26.41
C ASN A 143 -10.59 -10.74 -27.11
N PRO A 144 -10.38 -10.54 -28.42
CA PRO A 144 -10.98 -9.42 -29.15
C PRO A 144 -12.48 -9.65 -29.40
N GLY A 145 -13.26 -8.58 -29.36
CA GLY A 145 -14.70 -8.60 -29.63
C GLY A 145 -15.26 -7.23 -30.01
N PHE A 146 -16.50 -7.23 -30.50
CA PHE A 146 -17.29 -6.04 -30.74
C PHE A 146 -18.30 -5.91 -29.61
N LEU A 147 -18.24 -4.83 -28.84
CA LEU A 147 -19.27 -4.44 -27.88
C LEU A 147 -20.35 -3.67 -28.63
N ILE A 148 -21.57 -4.20 -28.66
CA ILE A 148 -22.68 -3.71 -29.48
C ILE A 148 -23.86 -3.36 -28.58
N ARG A 149 -24.49 -2.20 -28.81
CA ARG A 149 -25.76 -1.86 -28.17
C ARG A 149 -26.91 -2.55 -28.91
N ARG A 150 -27.66 -3.41 -28.22
CA ARG A 150 -28.82 -4.15 -28.76
C ARG A 150 -30.02 -4.01 -27.85
N ASN A 151 -31.11 -3.40 -28.31
CA ASN A 151 -32.37 -3.23 -27.58
C ASN A 151 -32.18 -2.71 -26.14
N GLY A 152 -31.31 -1.70 -25.96
CA GLY A 152 -31.02 -1.12 -24.64
C GLY A 152 -30.09 -1.97 -23.74
N LYS A 153 -29.54 -3.07 -24.25
CA LYS A 153 -28.58 -3.93 -23.56
C LYS A 153 -27.23 -3.94 -24.26
N TRP A 154 -26.19 -4.33 -23.54
CA TRP A 154 -24.86 -4.55 -24.10
C TRP A 154 -24.65 -6.02 -24.44
N VAL A 155 -24.20 -6.29 -25.66
CA VAL A 155 -23.79 -7.62 -26.09
C VAL A 155 -22.38 -7.58 -26.66
N ILE A 156 -21.65 -8.68 -26.53
CA ILE A 156 -20.35 -8.85 -27.17
C ILE A 156 -20.46 -9.91 -28.27
N LYS A 157 -20.04 -9.54 -29.48
CA LYS A 157 -19.79 -10.46 -30.59
C LYS A 157 -18.29 -10.77 -30.65
N PRO A 158 -17.86 -12.04 -30.48
CA PRO A 158 -16.46 -12.41 -30.61
C PRO A 158 -15.85 -12.06 -31.97
N ALA A 159 -14.57 -11.68 -31.96
CA ALA A 159 -13.82 -11.29 -33.14
C ALA A 159 -12.48 -12.05 -33.23
N ASP A 160 -11.82 -11.93 -34.37
CA ASP A 160 -10.39 -12.09 -34.52
C ASP A 160 -9.75 -10.70 -34.57
N SER A 161 -8.59 -10.52 -33.94
CA SER A 161 -7.75 -9.33 -34.08
C SER A 161 -6.45 -9.73 -34.78
N LYS A 162 -6.17 -9.10 -35.92
CA LYS A 162 -4.95 -9.32 -36.71
C LYS A 162 -4.12 -8.05 -36.72
N ALA A 163 -2.86 -8.14 -36.30
CA ALA A 163 -1.95 -7.00 -36.31
C ALA A 163 -1.68 -6.53 -37.75
N ILE A 164 -1.54 -5.22 -37.97
CA ILE A 164 -1.19 -4.67 -39.28
C ILE A 164 0.33 -4.60 -39.41
N LYS A 165 0.89 -5.21 -40.44
CA LYS A 165 2.31 -5.10 -40.81
C LYS A 165 2.51 -4.12 -41.96
N ASN A 166 3.75 -3.65 -42.13
CA ASN A 166 4.13 -2.73 -43.20
C ASN A 166 3.24 -1.47 -43.24
N VAL A 167 3.00 -0.92 -42.05
CA VAL A 167 2.05 0.17 -41.82
C VAL A 167 2.46 1.42 -42.62
N ASN A 168 1.53 1.93 -43.43
CA ASN A 168 1.64 3.28 -44.00
C ASN A 168 1.15 4.31 -42.96
N GLU A 169 2.09 5.05 -42.37
CA GLU A 169 1.76 5.97 -41.27
C GLU A 169 0.93 7.18 -41.69
N GLU A 170 1.19 7.75 -42.87
CA GLU A 170 0.42 8.88 -43.38
C GLU A 170 -1.02 8.50 -43.59
N LYS A 171 -1.25 7.28 -44.12
CA LYS A 171 -2.60 6.75 -44.26
C LYS A 171 -3.26 6.56 -42.91
N MET A 172 -2.58 5.94 -41.93
CA MET A 172 -3.15 5.70 -40.60
C MET A 172 -3.50 6.97 -39.82
N LYS A 173 -2.85 8.10 -40.09
CA LYS A 173 -3.23 9.40 -39.51
C LYS A 173 -4.63 9.87 -39.97
N THR A 174 -5.07 9.47 -41.16
CA THR A 174 -6.38 9.85 -41.73
C THR A 174 -7.50 8.88 -41.35
N VAL A 175 -7.14 7.68 -40.88
CA VAL A 175 -8.09 6.61 -40.56
C VAL A 175 -8.60 6.77 -39.13
N LYS A 176 -9.92 6.67 -38.97
CA LYS A 176 -10.58 6.78 -37.65
C LYS A 176 -10.62 5.46 -36.91
N GLU A 177 -10.61 5.50 -35.58
CA GLU A 177 -10.93 4.33 -34.75
C GLU A 177 -12.30 3.75 -35.15
N GLY A 178 -12.36 2.42 -35.32
CA GLY A 178 -13.58 1.73 -35.73
C GLY A 178 -13.94 1.90 -37.22
N GLN A 179 -13.08 2.49 -38.06
CA GLN A 179 -13.35 2.62 -39.50
C GLN A 179 -13.46 1.23 -40.16
N GLY A 180 -14.57 1.02 -40.88
CA GLY A 180 -14.79 -0.18 -41.69
C GLY A 180 -13.86 -0.22 -42.90
N VAL A 181 -13.26 -1.38 -43.15
CA VAL A 181 -12.31 -1.62 -44.25
C VAL A 181 -12.58 -2.96 -44.93
N PHE A 182 -12.06 -3.11 -46.15
CA PHE A 182 -11.98 -4.40 -46.81
C PHE A 182 -10.54 -4.93 -46.75
N VAL A 183 -10.34 -6.11 -46.18
CA VAL A 183 -9.07 -6.82 -46.18
C VAL A 183 -9.10 -7.90 -47.25
N LYS A 184 -8.19 -7.79 -48.22
CA LYS A 184 -7.93 -8.81 -49.23
C LYS A 184 -7.22 -10.00 -48.60
N ASN A 185 -7.47 -11.21 -49.11
CA ASN A 185 -6.71 -12.42 -48.76
C ASN A 185 -6.63 -12.71 -47.25
N ILE A 186 -7.74 -12.59 -46.52
CA ILE A 186 -7.78 -12.91 -45.08
C ILE A 186 -7.39 -14.38 -44.88
N ASN A 187 -6.21 -14.59 -44.31
CA ASN A 187 -5.74 -15.92 -43.91
C ASN A 187 -6.03 -16.12 -42.42
N SER A 188 -6.95 -17.02 -42.09
CA SER A 188 -7.33 -17.32 -40.70
C SER A 188 -6.13 -17.74 -39.84
N LYS A 189 -5.15 -18.44 -40.40
CA LYS A 189 -3.96 -18.95 -39.69
C LYS A 189 -2.89 -17.88 -39.42
N LYS A 190 -2.90 -16.73 -40.12
CA LYS A 190 -1.91 -15.67 -39.91
C LYS A 190 -2.39 -14.71 -38.80
N PRO A 191 -1.54 -14.35 -37.81
CA PRO A 191 -1.91 -13.40 -36.76
C PRO A 191 -1.80 -11.93 -37.20
N TYR A 192 -1.60 -11.69 -38.50
CA TYR A 192 -1.39 -10.37 -39.07
C TYR A 192 -1.95 -10.26 -40.49
N VAL A 193 -2.14 -9.02 -40.93
CA VAL A 193 -2.49 -8.61 -42.30
C VAL A 193 -1.46 -7.59 -42.80
N ASP A 194 -1.19 -7.56 -44.10
CA ASP A 194 -0.33 -6.51 -44.69
C ASP A 194 -1.15 -5.25 -44.92
N CYS A 195 -0.59 -4.07 -44.64
CA CYS A 195 -1.27 -2.80 -44.89
C CYS A 195 -1.69 -2.63 -46.37
N ASN A 196 -0.93 -3.20 -47.31
CA ASN A 196 -1.23 -3.14 -48.74
C ASN A 196 -2.43 -4.00 -49.15
N ASP A 197 -2.82 -4.97 -48.32
CA ASP A 197 -4.00 -5.80 -48.54
C ASP A 197 -5.29 -5.12 -48.04
N ILE A 198 -5.19 -3.94 -47.39
CA ILE A 198 -6.32 -3.23 -46.81
C ILE A 198 -6.78 -2.10 -47.74
N ILE A 199 -8.06 -2.13 -48.11
CA ILE A 199 -8.75 -1.03 -48.78
C ILE A 199 -9.43 -0.18 -47.70
N PHE A 200 -8.93 1.04 -47.52
CA PHE A 200 -9.40 1.97 -46.50
C PHE A 200 -10.54 2.88 -46.97
N ASP A 201 -10.47 3.33 -48.22
CA ASP A 201 -11.37 4.35 -48.76
C ASP A 201 -12.50 3.69 -49.56
N ASN A 202 -13.75 4.02 -49.20
CA ASN A 202 -14.97 3.58 -49.87
C ASN A 202 -14.97 2.08 -50.30
N PRO A 203 -14.72 1.14 -49.37
CA PRO A 203 -14.77 -0.28 -49.71
C PRO A 203 -16.20 -0.69 -50.09
N GLU A 204 -16.36 -1.42 -51.20
CA GLU A 204 -17.66 -1.97 -51.62
C GLU A 204 -18.23 -2.97 -50.61
N ILE A 205 -17.34 -3.67 -49.90
CA ILE A 205 -17.67 -4.68 -48.88
C ILE A 205 -16.83 -4.38 -47.64
N ILE A 206 -17.45 -4.28 -46.46
CA ILE A 206 -16.73 -4.15 -45.20
C ILE A 206 -16.60 -5.53 -44.55
N ASN A 207 -15.37 -5.98 -44.30
CA ASN A 207 -15.09 -7.25 -43.64
C ASN A 207 -14.12 -7.13 -42.45
N GLY A 208 -13.69 -5.91 -42.10
CA GLY A 208 -12.88 -5.64 -40.92
C GLY A 208 -13.03 -4.21 -40.44
N TYR A 209 -12.58 -3.95 -39.21
CA TYR A 209 -12.63 -2.64 -38.57
C TYR A 209 -11.27 -2.29 -37.97
N ILE A 210 -10.80 -1.07 -38.18
CA ILE A 210 -9.49 -0.63 -37.71
C ILE A 210 -9.54 -0.32 -36.21
N HIS A 211 -8.59 -0.90 -35.48
CA HIS A 211 -8.30 -0.59 -34.09
C HIS A 211 -6.90 0.01 -33.95
N LYS A 212 -6.84 1.22 -33.40
CA LYS A 212 -5.66 2.04 -33.12
C LYS A 212 -5.23 1.79 -31.68
N GLY A 213 -4.37 0.79 -31.51
CA GLY A 213 -3.72 0.52 -30.23
C GLY A 213 -2.52 1.43 -29.96
N GLU A 214 -2.00 1.33 -28.74
CA GLU A 214 -0.94 2.21 -28.24
C GLU A 214 0.46 1.90 -28.79
N GLU A 215 1.28 2.93 -28.87
CA GLU A 215 2.69 2.79 -29.24
C GLU A 215 3.49 2.12 -28.12
N PHE A 216 4.22 1.05 -28.47
CA PHE A 216 5.15 0.39 -27.56
C PHE A 216 6.58 0.45 -28.11
N GLY A 217 7.38 1.36 -27.55
CA GLY A 217 8.70 1.68 -28.09
C GLY A 217 8.57 2.30 -29.48
N ASN A 218 9.29 1.77 -30.46
CA ASN A 218 9.22 2.23 -31.86
C ASN A 218 8.11 1.53 -32.67
N ARG A 219 7.22 0.75 -32.03
CA ARG A 219 6.18 -0.02 -32.72
C ARG A 219 4.82 0.61 -32.47
N LYS A 220 4.13 1.00 -33.53
CA LYS A 220 2.72 1.35 -33.51
C LYS A 220 1.88 0.08 -33.55
N CYS A 221 0.89 -0.04 -32.67
CA CYS A 221 0.08 -1.26 -32.52
C CYS A 221 -1.28 -1.10 -33.20
N TYR A 222 -1.30 -1.11 -34.53
CA TYR A 222 -2.56 -1.16 -35.29
C TYR A 222 -3.02 -2.60 -35.50
N SER A 223 -4.33 -2.82 -35.46
CA SER A 223 -4.94 -4.12 -35.74
C SER A 223 -6.24 -3.97 -36.51
N VAL A 224 -6.64 -5.03 -37.21
CA VAL A 224 -7.96 -5.14 -37.83
C VAL A 224 -8.77 -6.18 -37.06
N PHE A 225 -9.96 -5.79 -36.63
CA PHE A 225 -10.96 -6.64 -36.01
C PHE A 225 -11.88 -7.22 -37.08
N ILE A 226 -12.03 -8.53 -37.09
CA ILE A 226 -12.82 -9.28 -38.08
C ILE A 226 -13.83 -10.14 -37.32
N TYR A 227 -15.10 -10.17 -37.73
CA TYR A 227 -16.09 -11.01 -37.08
C TYR A 227 -15.75 -12.50 -37.19
N LYS A 228 -16.00 -13.22 -36.09
CA LYS A 228 -16.09 -14.67 -36.15
C LYS A 228 -17.53 -15.08 -36.46
N ASN A 229 -17.75 -15.60 -37.65
CA ASN A 229 -19.08 -15.99 -38.11
C ASN A 229 -19.68 -17.12 -37.25
N ASP A 230 -18.85 -18.01 -36.72
CA ASP A 230 -19.29 -19.23 -36.02
C ASP A 230 -19.52 -19.05 -34.51
N GLU A 231 -19.12 -17.92 -33.91
CA GLU A 231 -19.28 -17.68 -32.47
C GLU A 231 -20.51 -16.81 -32.16
N LYS A 232 -21.33 -17.21 -31.19
CA LYS A 232 -22.57 -16.49 -30.81
C LYS A 232 -22.28 -15.24 -29.97
N GLU A 233 -23.16 -14.26 -30.10
CA GLU A 233 -23.19 -13.09 -29.20
C GLU A 233 -23.57 -13.51 -27.78
N PHE A 234 -23.11 -12.75 -26.79
CA PHE A 234 -23.50 -12.92 -25.40
C PHE A 234 -23.69 -11.57 -24.71
N GLU A 235 -24.66 -11.50 -23.80
CA GLU A 235 -24.96 -10.31 -23.01
C GLU A 235 -23.87 -10.03 -21.97
N VAL A 236 -23.60 -8.74 -21.74
CA VAL A 236 -22.76 -8.25 -20.65
C VAL A 236 -23.48 -7.14 -19.89
N ASP A 237 -23.19 -7.04 -18.60
CA ASP A 237 -23.76 -6.03 -17.73
C ASP A 237 -23.20 -4.63 -18.00
N GLY A 238 -24.00 -3.59 -17.75
CA GLY A 238 -23.59 -2.18 -17.87
C GLY A 238 -22.42 -1.84 -16.95
N GLU A 239 -22.32 -2.47 -15.78
CA GLU A 239 -21.19 -2.25 -14.87
C GLU A 239 -19.84 -2.68 -15.48
N CYS A 240 -19.84 -3.67 -16.39
CA CYS A 240 -18.64 -4.03 -17.16
C CYS A 240 -18.18 -2.89 -18.06
N VAL A 241 -19.13 -2.16 -18.66
CA VAL A 241 -18.87 -1.00 -19.52
C VAL A 241 -18.40 0.20 -18.69
N ASP A 242 -18.95 0.40 -17.50
CA ASP A 242 -18.46 1.42 -16.57
C ASP A 242 -17.01 1.17 -16.13
N ARG A 243 -16.65 -0.09 -15.84
CA ARG A 243 -15.25 -0.46 -15.57
C ARG A 243 -14.34 -0.17 -16.77
N LEU A 244 -14.81 -0.40 -17.99
CA LEU A 244 -14.06 -0.06 -19.20
C LEU A 244 -13.80 1.46 -19.31
N ARG A 245 -14.82 2.29 -19.04
CA ARG A 245 -14.66 3.76 -18.98
C ARG A 245 -13.61 4.16 -17.93
N LYS A 246 -13.62 3.53 -16.76
CA LYS A 246 -12.62 3.76 -15.71
C LYS A 246 -11.21 3.35 -16.16
N VAL A 247 -11.05 2.25 -16.88
CA VAL A 247 -9.75 1.85 -17.46
C VAL A 247 -9.21 2.96 -18.39
N LEU A 248 -10.04 3.52 -19.27
CA LEU A 248 -9.64 4.63 -20.15
C LEU A 248 -9.21 5.86 -19.34
N LYS A 249 -9.98 6.23 -18.31
CA LYS A 249 -9.64 7.34 -17.40
C LYS A 249 -8.26 7.15 -16.75
N LEU A 250 -7.92 5.92 -16.33
CA LEU A 250 -6.60 5.62 -15.76
C LEU A 250 -5.44 5.80 -16.75
N TYR A 251 -5.66 5.58 -18.04
CA TYR A 251 -4.64 5.80 -19.09
C TYR A 251 -4.47 7.28 -19.43
N ARG A 252 -5.54 8.07 -19.28
CA ARG A 252 -5.56 9.52 -19.54
C ARG A 252 -5.11 10.36 -18.33
N ASP A 253 -4.90 9.76 -17.16
CA ASP A 253 -4.38 10.45 -15.97
C ASP A 253 -2.84 10.50 -15.98
N GLU A 254 -2.27 11.69 -16.14
CA GLU A 254 -0.82 11.97 -16.17
C GLU A 254 -0.10 11.58 -14.87
N ARG A 255 -0.80 11.56 -13.74
CA ARG A 255 -0.24 11.15 -12.44
C ARG A 255 0.00 9.64 -12.40
N ILE A 256 -0.78 8.89 -13.20
CA ILE A 256 -0.72 7.43 -13.28
C ILE A 256 0.14 6.99 -14.47
N ASN A 257 0.03 7.70 -15.59
CA ASN A 257 0.71 7.40 -16.84
C ASN A 257 1.94 8.30 -17.04
N ILE A 258 3.08 7.85 -16.54
CA ILE A 258 4.34 8.60 -16.58
C ILE A 258 4.74 8.97 -18.03
N LYS A 259 4.52 8.08 -18.99
CA LYS A 259 4.82 8.34 -20.41
C LYS A 259 3.97 9.45 -21.01
N LEU A 260 2.72 9.55 -20.58
CA LEU A 260 1.83 10.64 -20.99
C LEU A 260 2.37 11.99 -20.47
N ARG A 261 2.76 12.03 -19.19
CA ARG A 261 3.39 13.22 -18.59
C ARG A 261 4.68 13.61 -19.30
N GLU A 262 5.59 12.66 -19.54
CA GLU A 262 6.86 12.90 -20.25
C GLU A 262 6.64 13.46 -21.67
N ARG A 263 5.63 12.97 -22.39
CA ARG A 263 5.29 13.48 -23.74
C ARG A 263 4.78 14.92 -23.69
N LYS A 264 3.96 15.27 -22.70
CA LYS A 264 3.46 16.64 -22.51
C LYS A 264 4.56 17.59 -22.08
N GLU A 265 5.40 17.18 -21.13
CA GLU A 265 6.60 17.95 -20.72
C GLU A 265 7.56 18.19 -21.90
N ALA A 266 7.62 17.28 -22.88
CA ALA A 266 8.37 17.45 -24.12
C ALA A 266 7.66 18.32 -25.19
N GLY A 267 6.57 19.01 -24.84
CA GLY A 267 5.84 19.94 -25.73
C GLY A 267 4.85 19.28 -26.68
N ASN A 268 4.48 18.00 -26.47
CA ASN A 268 3.44 17.34 -27.25
C ASN A 268 2.08 17.39 -26.52
N ASP A 269 1.48 18.57 -26.48
CA ASP A 269 0.22 18.84 -25.76
C ASP A 269 -0.98 18.04 -26.28
N LYS A 270 -0.89 17.50 -27.50
CA LYS A 270 -1.94 16.68 -28.14
C LYS A 270 -1.79 15.18 -27.88
N ALA A 271 -0.74 14.73 -27.19
CA ALA A 271 -0.58 13.31 -26.89
C ALA A 271 -1.64 12.87 -25.86
N THR A 272 -2.57 12.01 -26.27
CA THR A 272 -3.47 11.27 -25.38
C THR A 272 -3.27 9.77 -25.58
N TRP A 273 -3.53 8.97 -24.54
CA TRP A 273 -3.59 7.51 -24.70
C TRP A 273 -5.01 7.13 -25.12
N PHE A 274 -5.08 6.27 -26.13
CA PHE A 274 -6.27 5.85 -26.87
C PHE A 274 -7.02 7.06 -27.42
N ASP A 275 -6.30 7.84 -28.23
CA ASP A 275 -6.84 8.99 -28.95
C ASP A 275 -7.93 8.52 -29.92
N GLU A 276 -9.03 9.28 -30.03
CA GLU A 276 -10.27 8.90 -30.76
C GLU A 276 -11.05 7.70 -30.20
N TYR A 277 -10.54 6.97 -29.21
CA TYR A 277 -11.26 5.87 -28.57
C TYR A 277 -12.14 6.39 -27.42
N GLU A 278 -13.39 6.72 -27.72
CA GLU A 278 -14.32 7.25 -26.72
C GLU A 278 -15.49 6.30 -26.47
N ILE A 279 -15.86 6.22 -25.19
CA ILE A 279 -17.04 5.48 -24.75
C ILE A 279 -18.04 6.49 -24.24
N LYS A 280 -19.07 6.73 -25.03
CA LYS A 280 -20.16 7.67 -24.75
C LYS A 280 -21.02 7.17 -23.59
N SER A 281 -21.98 7.97 -23.17
CA SER A 281 -23.02 7.51 -22.24
C SER A 281 -23.88 6.44 -22.91
N ASP A 282 -24.43 5.52 -22.13
CA ASP A 282 -25.24 4.40 -22.64
C ASP A 282 -26.40 4.84 -23.55
N ASP A 283 -27.01 5.99 -23.24
CA ASP A 283 -28.18 6.55 -23.95
C ASP A 283 -27.81 7.20 -25.30
N GLU A 284 -26.52 7.47 -25.54
CA GLU A 284 -26.04 8.08 -26.78
C GLU A 284 -25.79 7.03 -27.88
N TYR A 285 -25.73 5.76 -27.52
CA TYR A 285 -25.50 4.67 -28.47
C TYR A 285 -26.78 4.25 -29.17
N LYS A 286 -26.74 4.25 -30.51
CA LYS A 286 -27.84 3.72 -31.33
C LYS A 286 -27.82 2.19 -31.35
N ASP A 287 -28.98 1.59 -31.60
CA ASP A 287 -29.05 0.14 -31.79
C ASP A 287 -28.14 -0.30 -32.96
N GLY A 288 -27.30 -1.30 -32.70
CA GLY A 288 -26.28 -1.80 -33.62
C GLY A 288 -24.99 -0.99 -33.67
N GLU A 289 -24.87 0.14 -32.96
CA GLU A 289 -23.60 0.86 -32.81
C GLU A 289 -22.60 0.00 -32.02
N GLN A 290 -21.34 0.01 -32.44
CA GLN A 290 -20.33 -0.93 -31.97
C GLN A 290 -19.02 -0.28 -31.56
N ILE A 291 -18.32 -0.93 -30.65
CA ILE A 291 -17.01 -0.53 -30.11
C ILE A 291 -16.07 -1.72 -30.16
N LEU A 292 -14.84 -1.51 -30.60
CA LEU A 292 -13.80 -2.55 -30.62
C LEU A 292 -13.23 -2.73 -29.22
N ILE A 293 -13.38 -3.90 -28.61
CA ILE A 293 -12.91 -4.17 -27.25
C ILE A 293 -12.09 -5.46 -27.18
N TYR A 294 -11.37 -5.64 -26.08
CA TYR A 294 -10.87 -6.93 -25.63
C TYR A 294 -11.59 -7.31 -24.34
N TYR A 295 -11.95 -8.59 -24.18
CA TYR A 295 -12.65 -9.12 -23.01
C TYR A 295 -11.94 -10.32 -22.40
N SER A 296 -11.95 -10.43 -21.06
CA SER A 296 -11.45 -11.62 -20.36
C SER A 296 -12.28 -12.86 -20.66
N SER A 297 -11.69 -14.06 -20.55
CA SER A 297 -12.40 -15.33 -20.82
C SER A 297 -13.62 -15.54 -19.90
N ASP A 298 -13.59 -14.99 -18.69
CA ASP A 298 -14.71 -14.95 -17.73
C ASP A 298 -15.80 -13.91 -18.08
N LYS A 299 -15.57 -13.09 -19.11
CA LYS A 299 -16.47 -12.03 -19.62
C LYS A 299 -16.72 -10.87 -18.66
N LYS A 300 -15.98 -10.74 -17.56
CA LYS A 300 -16.18 -9.71 -16.53
C LYS A 300 -15.35 -8.43 -16.73
N TYR A 301 -14.24 -8.50 -17.46
CA TYR A 301 -13.34 -7.36 -17.67
C TYR A 301 -13.20 -7.05 -19.15
N LEU A 302 -13.46 -5.78 -19.49
CA LEU A 302 -13.30 -5.24 -20.83
C LEU A 302 -12.12 -4.26 -20.88
N SER A 303 -11.50 -4.10 -22.04
CA SER A 303 -10.38 -3.17 -22.23
C SER A 303 -10.19 -2.72 -23.67
N PRO A 304 -9.52 -1.58 -23.89
CA PRO A 304 -9.14 -1.12 -25.23
C PRO A 304 -7.91 -1.85 -25.78
N SER A 305 -7.23 -2.71 -25.00
CA SER A 305 -6.03 -3.43 -25.45
C SER A 305 -5.97 -4.83 -24.86
N CYS A 306 -5.29 -5.76 -25.52
CA CYS A 306 -5.23 -7.17 -25.15
C CYS A 306 -4.55 -7.41 -23.80
N ILE A 307 -3.55 -6.60 -23.42
CA ILE A 307 -2.84 -6.66 -22.13
C ILE A 307 -2.87 -5.27 -21.50
N THR A 308 -3.56 -5.14 -20.38
CA THR A 308 -3.96 -3.83 -19.87
C THR A 308 -4.17 -3.82 -18.35
N LYS A 309 -4.66 -2.70 -17.82
CA LYS A 309 -5.20 -2.59 -16.46
C LYS A 309 -6.60 -3.20 -16.38
N GLU A 310 -6.89 -3.84 -15.26
CA GLU A 310 -8.24 -4.22 -14.84
C GLU A 310 -8.62 -3.35 -13.66
N VAL A 311 -9.80 -2.72 -13.74
CA VAL A 311 -10.47 -2.08 -12.60
C VAL A 311 -11.34 -3.14 -11.95
N PHE A 312 -11.18 -3.32 -10.65
CA PHE A 312 -11.81 -4.40 -9.90
C PHE A 312 -13.27 -4.11 -9.57
N MET A 313 -14.05 -5.18 -9.36
CA MET A 313 -15.47 -5.15 -8.99
C MET A 313 -15.61 -4.84 -7.51
N ASN A 314 -14.82 -5.51 -6.66
CA ASN A 314 -14.81 -5.25 -5.22
C ASN A 314 -14.23 -3.87 -4.94
N LYS A 315 -14.94 -3.07 -4.14
CA LYS A 315 -14.47 -1.77 -3.66
C LYS A 315 -13.95 -1.88 -2.23
N THR A 316 -13.10 -0.92 -1.83
CA THR A 316 -12.63 -0.81 -0.45
C THR A 316 -13.78 -0.78 0.56
N LYS A 317 -14.87 -0.07 0.22
CA LYS A 317 -16.08 0.00 1.03
C LYS A 317 -16.67 -1.37 1.33
N ASP A 318 -16.90 -2.19 0.30
CA ASP A 318 -17.55 -3.49 0.43
C ASP A 318 -16.66 -4.45 1.23
N ILE A 319 -15.34 -4.40 1.01
CA ILE A 319 -14.36 -5.18 1.78
C ILE A 319 -14.44 -4.83 3.27
N LEU A 320 -14.48 -3.54 3.62
CA LEU A 320 -14.54 -3.10 5.02
C LEU A 320 -15.87 -3.42 5.69
N ILE A 321 -16.98 -3.38 4.95
CA ILE A 321 -18.30 -3.80 5.45
C ILE A 321 -18.25 -5.29 5.81
N ASN A 322 -17.74 -6.12 4.89
CA ASN A 322 -17.69 -7.57 5.05
C ASN A 322 -16.59 -8.06 6.02
N GLN A 323 -15.58 -7.23 6.29
CA GLN A 323 -14.51 -7.50 7.24
C GLN A 323 -14.68 -6.61 8.48
N GLY A 324 -15.67 -6.92 9.32
CA GLY A 324 -15.83 -6.27 10.64
C GLY A 324 -16.47 -4.87 10.61
N ASN A 325 -17.08 -4.44 9.51
CA ASN A 325 -17.77 -3.15 9.37
C ASN A 325 -16.92 -1.91 9.79
N HIS A 326 -15.69 -1.84 9.28
CA HIS A 326 -14.74 -0.77 9.62
C HIS A 326 -14.86 0.52 8.77
N VAL A 327 -15.94 0.69 8.00
CA VAL A 327 -16.18 1.97 7.29
C VAL A 327 -16.32 3.14 8.29
N PRO A 328 -15.93 4.39 7.96
CA PRO A 328 -16.14 5.54 8.83
C PRO A 328 -17.56 5.63 9.41
N CYS A 329 -17.69 5.97 10.69
CA CYS A 329 -19.00 6.26 11.28
C CYS A 329 -19.58 7.54 10.66
N ASN A 330 -20.87 7.50 10.34
CA ASN A 330 -21.58 8.62 9.71
C ASN A 330 -22.97 8.90 10.32
N LYS A 331 -23.36 8.18 11.38
CA LYS A 331 -24.66 8.32 12.07
C LYS A 331 -24.48 8.31 13.58
N ILE A 332 -25.13 9.23 14.28
CA ILE A 332 -24.97 9.42 15.74
C ILE A 332 -25.49 8.23 16.57
N ASN A 333 -26.46 7.50 16.04
CA ASN A 333 -27.00 6.29 16.67
C ASN A 333 -26.14 5.02 16.40
N ASN A 334 -25.02 5.15 15.69
CA ASN A 334 -24.18 4.01 15.28
C ASN A 334 -22.69 4.40 15.22
N ILE A 335 -22.12 4.80 16.36
CA ILE A 335 -20.74 5.28 16.47
C ILE A 335 -19.86 4.32 17.26
N CYS A 336 -18.59 4.23 16.87
CA CYS A 336 -17.56 3.53 17.63
C CYS A 336 -16.91 4.44 18.68
N GLU A 337 -16.18 3.86 19.65
CA GLU A 337 -15.52 4.61 20.74
C GLU A 337 -14.57 5.69 20.21
N ALA A 338 -13.84 5.41 19.12
CA ALA A 338 -12.94 6.38 18.51
C ALA A 338 -13.69 7.58 17.93
N CYS A 339 -14.84 7.38 17.30
CA CYS A 339 -15.66 8.50 16.78
C CYS A 339 -16.32 9.29 17.90
N TYR A 340 -16.70 8.65 19.01
CA TYR A 340 -17.17 9.36 20.21
C TYR A 340 -16.08 10.27 20.80
N LEU A 341 -14.87 9.74 20.98
CA LEU A 341 -13.74 10.48 21.54
C LEU A 341 -13.26 11.62 20.62
N PHE A 342 -12.97 11.29 19.36
CA PHE A 342 -12.29 12.19 18.45
C PHE A 342 -13.27 13.00 17.57
N GLY A 343 -14.54 12.61 17.49
CA GLY A 343 -15.53 13.19 16.59
C GLY A 343 -15.54 12.53 15.20
N MET A 344 -16.61 12.80 14.46
CA MET A 344 -16.85 12.26 13.11
C MET A 344 -17.62 13.26 12.23
N ILE A 345 -17.47 13.08 10.91
CA ILE A 345 -18.27 13.79 9.92
C ILE A 345 -19.48 12.90 9.60
N GLY A 346 -20.69 13.40 9.87
CA GLY A 346 -21.94 12.69 9.61
C GLY A 346 -22.35 12.74 8.14
N GLU A 347 -23.40 12.00 7.80
CA GLU A 347 -24.07 12.14 6.50
C GLU A 347 -24.73 13.52 6.31
N ASP A 348 -25.04 14.18 7.43
CA ASP A 348 -25.55 15.54 7.52
C ASP A 348 -25.04 16.21 8.82
N ASN A 349 -25.51 17.44 9.08
CA ASN A 349 -25.12 18.20 10.27
C ASN A 349 -25.63 17.58 11.58
N ASP A 350 -26.83 16.98 11.56
CA ASP A 350 -27.46 16.39 12.75
C ASP A 350 -26.76 15.07 13.17
N ASN A 351 -26.13 14.40 12.20
CA ASN A 351 -25.31 13.21 12.42
C ASN A 351 -23.82 13.52 12.61
N SER A 352 -23.40 14.78 12.52
CA SER A 352 -22.01 15.15 12.75
C SER A 352 -21.73 15.31 14.24
N LEU A 353 -20.57 14.82 14.70
CA LEU A 353 -20.23 14.79 16.12
C LEU A 353 -18.92 15.51 16.38
N ASN A 354 -18.94 16.50 17.28
CA ASN A 354 -17.74 17.09 17.83
C ASN A 354 -17.09 16.11 18.82
N GLY A 355 -15.77 15.99 18.75
CA GLY A 355 -15.03 15.12 19.67
C GLY A 355 -15.10 15.61 21.12
N LYS A 356 -15.02 14.67 22.05
CA LYS A 356 -14.95 14.93 23.50
C LYS A 356 -13.55 15.37 23.96
N ILE A 357 -12.56 15.38 23.08
CA ILE A 357 -11.17 15.72 23.42
C ILE A 357 -10.55 16.76 22.48
N ARG A 358 -9.65 17.58 23.03
CA ARG A 358 -8.90 18.61 22.29
C ARG A 358 -7.43 18.59 22.69
N PHE A 359 -6.55 18.57 21.68
CA PHE A 359 -5.10 18.60 21.85
C PHE A 359 -4.60 20.04 21.66
N THR A 360 -3.70 20.49 22.53
CA THR A 360 -2.89 21.68 22.24
C THR A 360 -1.71 21.31 21.35
N ASP A 361 -1.11 22.32 20.74
CA ASP A 361 0.20 22.18 20.13
C ASP A 361 1.23 21.85 21.21
N ALA A 362 2.27 21.11 20.80
CA ALA A 362 3.39 20.73 21.65
C ALA A 362 4.52 21.74 21.48
N GLU A 363 4.91 22.34 22.60
CA GLU A 363 5.94 23.36 22.65
C GLU A 363 7.28 22.77 23.14
N ALA A 364 8.37 23.15 22.47
CA ALA A 364 9.73 22.80 22.88
C ALA A 364 10.06 23.28 24.31
N ILE A 365 10.74 22.43 25.09
CA ILE A 365 11.12 22.68 26.49
C ILE A 365 12.63 22.95 26.60
N GLY A 366 13.02 23.89 27.47
CA GLY A 366 14.34 23.87 28.12
C GLY A 366 15.54 24.43 27.34
N GLU A 367 15.37 24.96 26.13
CA GLU A 367 16.48 25.52 25.34
C GLU A 367 16.23 27.00 25.02
N LYS A 368 17.22 27.86 25.32
CA LYS A 368 17.18 29.29 24.97
C LYS A 368 17.61 29.55 23.52
N ASP A 369 18.50 28.71 22.99
CA ASP A 369 18.91 28.74 21.59
C ASP A 369 18.18 27.63 20.83
N TYR A 370 17.28 28.04 19.92
CA TYR A 370 16.50 27.09 19.13
C TYR A 370 17.37 26.20 18.24
N LYS A 371 18.57 26.64 17.85
CA LYS A 371 19.50 25.81 17.06
C LYS A 371 19.78 24.46 17.72
N ASN A 372 19.84 24.44 19.06
CA ASN A 372 20.11 23.22 19.82
C ASN A 372 19.03 22.16 19.65
N TYR A 373 17.80 22.51 19.24
CA TYR A 373 16.73 21.55 18.99
C TYR A 373 16.91 20.76 17.68
N PHE A 374 17.67 21.29 16.73
CA PHE A 374 17.69 20.77 15.37
C PHE A 374 18.92 19.91 15.08
N GLY A 375 18.71 18.91 14.22
CA GLY A 375 19.78 18.19 13.56
C GLY A 375 20.33 18.95 12.35
N PRO A 376 21.33 18.39 11.66
CA PRO A 376 21.85 18.96 10.42
C PRO A 376 20.79 18.98 9.30
N ILE A 377 20.95 19.89 8.34
CA ILE A 377 20.19 19.86 7.09
C ILE A 377 20.64 18.63 6.28
N ILE A 378 19.68 17.79 5.91
CA ILE A 378 19.92 16.48 5.29
C ILE A 378 18.94 16.21 4.14
N GLY A 379 19.33 15.34 3.22
CA GLY A 379 18.43 14.81 2.19
C GLY A 379 17.70 13.55 2.66
N LEU A 380 16.42 13.41 2.31
CA LEU A 380 15.69 12.18 2.55
C LEU A 380 15.89 11.19 1.40
N LYS A 381 16.16 9.92 1.71
CA LYS A 381 16.23 8.84 0.71
C LYS A 381 14.88 8.68 0.00
N GLU A 382 14.89 8.63 -1.33
CA GLU A 382 13.70 8.31 -2.13
C GLU A 382 13.30 6.85 -1.87
N LEU A 383 12.04 6.64 -1.50
CA LEU A 383 11.52 5.30 -1.20
C LEU A 383 10.29 4.99 -2.06
N ALA A 384 10.38 3.93 -2.85
CA ALA A 384 9.28 3.41 -3.65
C ALA A 384 8.38 2.48 -2.81
N SER A 385 7.48 3.07 -2.01
CA SER A 385 6.50 2.28 -1.25
C SER A 385 5.69 1.37 -2.21
N PRO A 386 5.41 0.11 -1.83
CA PRO A 386 4.60 -0.79 -2.64
C PRO A 386 3.25 -0.16 -3.02
N LYS A 387 2.87 -0.26 -4.30
CA LYS A 387 1.56 0.23 -4.78
C LYS A 387 0.44 -0.68 -4.25
N ILE A 388 -0.78 -0.18 -4.17
CA ILE A 388 -1.98 -0.96 -3.77
C ILE A 388 -2.24 -2.21 -4.64
N SER A 389 -1.62 -2.27 -5.83
CA SER A 389 -1.64 -3.44 -6.72
C SER A 389 -0.65 -4.55 -6.33
N ALA A 390 0.22 -4.31 -5.35
CA ALA A 390 1.04 -5.31 -4.66
C ALA A 390 0.18 -6.05 -3.64
N THR A 391 -0.76 -6.86 -4.13
CA THR A 391 -1.76 -7.56 -3.34
C THR A 391 -1.14 -8.52 -2.32
N GLU A 392 0.07 -9.03 -2.58
CA GLU A 392 0.88 -9.78 -1.60
C GLU A 392 1.22 -9.00 -0.31
N PHE A 393 1.11 -7.66 -0.32
CA PHE A 393 1.40 -6.80 0.83
C PHE A 393 0.15 -6.16 1.44
N TYR A 394 -0.93 -5.98 0.68
CA TYR A 394 -2.13 -5.25 1.14
C TYR A 394 -3.33 -6.15 1.40
N MET A 395 -3.36 -7.33 0.78
CA MET A 395 -4.44 -8.30 0.94
C MET A 395 -3.98 -9.53 1.71
N LYS A 396 -4.92 -10.16 2.40
CA LYS A 396 -4.75 -11.52 2.87
C LYS A 396 -4.96 -12.48 1.71
N ARG A 397 -4.25 -13.60 1.74
CA ARG A 397 -4.48 -14.67 0.80
C ARG A 397 -5.91 -15.24 1.01
N PRO A 398 -6.64 -15.58 -0.06
CA PRO A 398 -7.91 -16.32 0.08
C PRO A 398 -7.68 -17.62 0.85
N GLU A 399 -8.57 -17.93 1.79
CA GLU A 399 -8.43 -19.09 2.70
C GLU A 399 -8.56 -20.41 1.94
N GLU A 400 -9.36 -20.42 0.88
CA GLU A 400 -9.59 -21.54 -0.03
C GLU A 400 -8.43 -21.80 -1.01
N ALA A 401 -7.47 -20.86 -1.12
CA ALA A 401 -6.37 -20.96 -2.07
C ALA A 401 -5.19 -21.78 -1.53
N ASN A 402 -4.39 -22.33 -2.44
CA ASN A 402 -3.19 -23.08 -2.07
C ASN A 402 -2.13 -22.23 -1.32
N LYS A 403 -1.33 -22.93 -0.49
CA LYS A 403 -0.26 -22.31 0.33
C LYS A 403 0.96 -21.83 -0.46
N SER A 404 1.04 -22.09 -1.76
CA SER A 404 2.08 -21.57 -2.65
C SER A 404 1.56 -21.61 -4.09
N GLY A 405 2.26 -20.97 -5.03
CA GLY A 405 1.91 -21.10 -6.45
C GLY A 405 0.58 -20.42 -6.84
N VAL A 406 0.10 -19.47 -6.04
CA VAL A 406 -1.15 -18.75 -6.29
C VAL A 406 -0.87 -17.28 -6.58
N LEU A 407 -1.58 -16.71 -7.55
CA LEU A 407 -1.67 -15.26 -7.75
C LEU A 407 -3.08 -14.81 -7.37
N TRP A 408 -3.22 -13.79 -6.52
CA TRP A 408 -4.53 -13.23 -6.18
C TRP A 408 -4.59 -11.72 -6.31
N ASN A 409 -5.81 -11.20 -6.46
CA ASN A 409 -6.12 -9.79 -6.43
C ASN A 409 -7.42 -9.55 -5.63
N TYR A 410 -8.05 -8.39 -5.82
CA TYR A 410 -9.25 -7.98 -5.09
C TYR A 410 -10.51 -8.77 -5.48
N ASP A 411 -10.54 -9.41 -6.64
CA ASP A 411 -11.73 -10.09 -7.17
C ASP A 411 -11.54 -11.60 -7.32
N TYR A 412 -10.34 -12.07 -7.62
CA TYR A 412 -10.10 -13.47 -7.94
C TYR A 412 -8.68 -13.93 -7.61
N TYR A 413 -8.49 -15.25 -7.56
CA TYR A 413 -7.18 -15.88 -7.56
C TYR A 413 -7.02 -16.89 -8.70
N ILE A 414 -5.77 -17.20 -9.04
CA ILE A 414 -5.37 -18.17 -10.05
C ILE A 414 -4.36 -19.12 -9.44
N ASP A 415 -4.64 -20.41 -9.57
CA ASP A 415 -3.76 -21.49 -9.13
C ASP A 415 -2.83 -21.93 -10.27
N ARG A 416 -1.51 -22.02 -10.00
CA ARG A 416 -0.50 -22.42 -11.00
C ARG A 416 -0.05 -23.87 -10.88
N HIS A 417 -0.63 -24.67 -10.00
CA HIS A 417 -0.28 -26.09 -9.88
C HIS A 417 -0.61 -26.86 -11.16
N LYS A 418 0.27 -27.78 -11.53
CA LYS A 418 0.10 -28.65 -12.71
C LYS A 418 -1.01 -29.68 -12.46
N ASN A 419 -2.10 -29.56 -13.20
CA ASN A 419 -3.16 -30.57 -13.22
C ASN A 419 -2.86 -31.67 -14.26
N LYS A 420 -3.02 -32.94 -13.87
CA LYS A 420 -2.68 -34.12 -14.70
C LYS A 420 -3.63 -34.39 -15.89
N LYS A 421 -4.72 -33.64 -16.05
CA LYS A 421 -5.79 -33.96 -17.02
C LYS A 421 -6.10 -32.90 -18.07
N GLU A 422 -5.61 -31.68 -17.97
CA GLU A 422 -5.71 -30.64 -18.99
C GLU A 422 -4.64 -29.59 -18.69
N ASP A 423 -4.12 -28.90 -19.71
CA ASP A 423 -3.26 -27.71 -19.54
C ASP A 423 -3.96 -26.79 -18.53
N PRO A 424 -3.35 -26.39 -17.39
CA PRO A 424 -4.02 -25.54 -16.42
C PRO A 424 -4.47 -24.27 -17.12
N LYS A 425 -5.75 -24.23 -17.49
CA LYS A 425 -6.39 -23.00 -17.94
C LYS A 425 -6.13 -22.03 -16.80
N ASN A 426 -5.69 -20.82 -17.14
CA ASN A 426 -5.55 -19.70 -16.21
C ASN A 426 -6.94 -19.34 -15.66
N GLU A 427 -7.53 -20.25 -14.91
CA GLU A 427 -8.89 -20.17 -14.41
C GLU A 427 -8.88 -19.21 -13.24
N ARG A 428 -9.76 -18.23 -13.34
CA ARG A 428 -9.94 -17.21 -12.32
C ARG A 428 -11.03 -17.69 -11.40
N ILE A 429 -10.67 -17.96 -10.16
CA ILE A 429 -11.62 -18.34 -9.11
C ILE A 429 -11.96 -17.06 -8.36
N PHE A 430 -13.20 -16.60 -8.49
CA PHE A 430 -13.65 -15.36 -7.87
C PHE A 430 -13.78 -15.52 -6.36
N ILE A 431 -13.27 -14.53 -5.63
CA ILE A 431 -13.24 -14.49 -4.18
C ILE A 431 -14.56 -13.86 -3.72
N ASN A 432 -15.30 -14.55 -2.87
CA ASN A 432 -16.56 -14.02 -2.34
C ASN A 432 -16.31 -12.90 -1.31
N ASN A 433 -15.37 -13.12 -0.38
CA ASN A 433 -15.06 -12.20 0.72
C ASN A 433 -13.56 -11.88 0.77
N PRO A 434 -13.04 -11.07 -0.16
CA PRO A 434 -11.65 -10.63 -0.11
C PRO A 434 -11.38 -9.84 1.18
N LYS A 435 -10.23 -10.08 1.81
CA LYS A 435 -9.81 -9.42 3.06
C LYS A 435 -8.56 -8.58 2.86
N ILE A 436 -8.52 -7.39 3.45
CA ILE A 436 -7.29 -6.59 3.55
C ILE A 436 -6.52 -6.95 4.83
N ARG A 437 -5.24 -6.58 4.89
CA ARG A 437 -4.40 -6.87 6.05
C ARG A 437 -4.72 -6.02 7.28
N GLY A 438 -5.20 -4.79 7.09
CA GLY A 438 -5.71 -3.94 8.18
C GLY A 438 -5.10 -2.54 8.22
N ARG A 439 -4.79 -2.02 9.41
CA ARG A 439 -4.29 -0.65 9.64
C ARG A 439 -2.77 -0.60 9.53
N LYS A 440 -2.24 0.24 8.65
CA LYS A 440 -0.80 0.34 8.38
C LYS A 440 -0.06 1.02 9.53
N PHE A 441 0.89 0.31 10.15
CA PHE A 441 1.78 0.82 11.20
C PHE A 441 3.25 0.58 10.84
N TYR A 442 4.13 1.45 11.32
CA TYR A 442 5.55 1.43 10.97
C TYR A 442 6.38 0.87 12.12
N TRP A 443 7.31 -0.03 11.81
CA TRP A 443 8.30 -0.50 12.77
C TRP A 443 9.23 0.64 13.18
N HIS A 444 9.73 0.57 14.41
CA HIS A 444 10.85 1.39 14.84
C HIS A 444 12.17 0.88 14.21
N SER A 445 13.15 1.77 14.07
CA SER A 445 14.48 1.46 13.56
C SER A 445 15.48 2.43 14.17
N ASP A 446 16.68 1.98 14.52
CA ASP A 446 17.79 2.85 14.92
C ASP A 446 18.48 3.51 13.72
N GLN A 447 18.32 2.94 12.53
CA GLN A 447 18.96 3.44 11.33
C GLN A 447 18.07 4.49 10.67
N THR A 448 18.44 5.76 10.84
CA THR A 448 17.97 6.82 9.96
C THR A 448 18.66 6.69 8.61
N LYS A 449 17.87 6.57 7.54
CA LYS A 449 18.38 6.49 6.17
C LYS A 449 18.25 7.85 5.49
N ASP A 450 19.11 8.77 5.91
CA ASP A 450 19.35 10.03 5.22
C ASP A 450 20.45 9.88 4.16
N VAL A 451 20.46 10.80 3.20
CA VAL A 451 21.47 10.88 2.14
C VAL A 451 22.19 12.21 2.22
N LYS A 452 23.47 12.21 1.85
CA LYS A 452 24.23 13.46 1.72
C LYS A 452 23.56 14.36 0.68
N LEU A 453 23.65 15.67 0.85
CA LEU A 453 23.04 16.63 -0.07
C LEU A 453 23.49 16.42 -1.53
N SER A 454 24.75 16.03 -1.72
CA SER A 454 25.33 15.69 -3.03
C SER A 454 24.70 14.46 -3.71
N GLU A 455 24.01 13.60 -2.96
CA GLU A 455 23.40 12.36 -3.44
C GLU A 455 21.88 12.50 -3.65
N THR A 456 21.36 13.73 -3.56
CA THR A 456 19.92 13.99 -3.61
C THR A 456 19.42 14.16 -5.05
N SER A 457 18.47 13.32 -5.50
CA SER A 457 17.81 13.46 -6.83
C SER A 457 16.80 14.61 -6.85
N ILE A 458 16.43 15.20 -7.98
CA ILE A 458 15.41 16.28 -8.03
C ILE A 458 14.07 15.93 -7.34
N ARG A 459 13.77 14.64 -7.16
CA ARG A 459 12.56 14.12 -6.49
C ARG A 459 12.72 13.96 -4.99
N SER A 460 13.94 13.93 -4.47
CA SER A 460 14.18 13.87 -3.03
C SER A 460 14.01 15.23 -2.38
N CYS A 461 13.59 15.20 -1.12
CA CYS A 461 13.33 16.39 -0.32
C CYS A 461 14.50 16.62 0.64
N VAL A 462 14.92 17.88 0.78
CA VAL A 462 15.89 18.30 1.82
C VAL A 462 15.11 18.81 3.03
N ILE A 463 15.58 18.50 4.24
CA ILE A 463 14.88 18.88 5.48
C ILE A 463 15.86 19.31 6.58
N ARG A 464 15.36 20.09 7.54
CA ARG A 464 15.99 20.25 8.86
C ARG A 464 15.12 19.57 9.93
N PRO A 465 15.51 18.37 10.43
CA PRO A 465 14.74 17.67 11.45
C PRO A 465 15.00 18.22 12.85
N VAL A 466 14.05 18.01 13.76
CA VAL A 466 14.33 18.07 15.19
C VAL A 466 15.15 16.84 15.57
N GLY A 467 16.18 17.04 16.40
CA GLY A 467 17.11 16.00 16.84
C GLY A 467 16.48 14.96 17.78
N LYS A 468 17.28 13.97 18.16
CA LYS A 468 16.92 12.97 19.19
C LYS A 468 17.03 13.56 20.60
N GLU A 469 16.32 12.95 21.56
CA GLU A 469 16.26 13.32 22.97
C GLU A 469 15.88 14.78 23.21
N LYS A 470 14.96 15.28 22.38
CA LYS A 470 14.33 16.61 22.49
C LYS A 470 12.94 16.48 23.08
N GLU A 471 12.53 17.48 23.84
CA GLU A 471 11.37 17.38 24.72
C GLU A 471 10.29 18.41 24.39
N PHE A 472 9.04 17.98 24.33
CA PHE A 472 7.92 18.89 24.11
C PHE A 472 6.86 18.68 25.19
N THR A 473 6.09 19.73 25.50
CA THR A 473 4.92 19.64 26.39
C THR A 473 3.66 20.01 25.65
N PHE A 474 2.58 19.27 25.88
CA PHE A 474 1.25 19.58 25.37
C PHE A 474 0.18 19.16 26.40
N SER A 475 -1.04 19.65 26.21
CA SER A 475 -2.19 19.27 27.04
C SER A 475 -3.29 18.63 26.20
N VAL A 476 -4.00 17.67 26.79
CA VAL A 476 -5.24 17.11 26.25
C VAL A 476 -6.39 17.48 27.17
N TYR A 477 -7.32 18.27 26.66
CA TYR A 477 -8.57 18.59 27.35
C TYR A 477 -9.62 17.54 27.01
N PHE A 478 -10.43 17.14 27.99
CA PHE A 478 -11.53 16.20 27.82
C PHE A 478 -12.79 16.73 28.49
N ASN A 479 -13.95 16.44 27.91
CA ASN A 479 -15.25 16.92 28.38
C ASN A 479 -16.27 15.78 28.43
N ASP A 480 -16.97 15.67 29.55
CA ASP A 480 -18.04 14.72 29.83
C ASP A 480 -17.70 13.30 29.38
N LEU A 481 -16.53 12.81 29.81
CA LEU A 481 -15.97 11.55 29.38
C LEU A 481 -16.14 10.46 30.46
N PRO A 482 -16.71 9.29 30.13
CA PRO A 482 -16.73 8.15 31.04
C PRO A 482 -15.31 7.75 31.49
N LYS A 483 -15.18 7.32 32.74
CA LYS A 483 -13.88 7.00 33.35
C LYS A 483 -13.15 5.87 32.60
N ASP A 484 -13.88 4.86 32.12
CA ASP A 484 -13.31 3.79 31.30
C ASP A 484 -12.70 4.30 29.98
N LEU A 485 -13.39 5.21 29.29
CA LEU A 485 -12.87 5.78 28.03
C LEU A 485 -11.68 6.70 28.27
N LEU A 486 -11.68 7.45 29.37
CA LEU A 486 -10.52 8.23 29.81
C LEU A 486 -9.33 7.32 30.09
N THR A 487 -9.55 6.19 30.75
CA THR A 487 -8.51 5.19 31.07
C THR A 487 -7.91 4.60 29.79
N LYS A 488 -8.74 4.17 28.84
CA LYS A 488 -8.30 3.72 27.51
C LYS A 488 -7.50 4.79 26.75
N LEU A 489 -7.97 6.05 26.78
CA LEU A 489 -7.28 7.17 26.13
C LEU A 489 -5.89 7.41 26.73
N ILE A 490 -5.78 7.44 28.06
CA ILE A 490 -4.51 7.59 28.78
C ILE A 490 -3.57 6.43 28.41
N TRP A 491 -4.07 5.20 28.43
CA TRP A 491 -3.30 4.02 28.06
C TRP A 491 -2.72 4.12 26.64
N VAL A 492 -3.52 4.54 25.65
CA VAL A 492 -3.03 4.71 24.26
C VAL A 492 -2.03 5.84 24.16
N ILE A 493 -2.27 6.99 24.82
CA ILE A 493 -1.37 8.14 24.79
C ILE A 493 0.02 7.73 25.29
N SER A 494 0.11 7.09 26.46
CA SER A 494 1.39 6.73 27.06
C SER A 494 1.94 5.37 26.65
N ILE A 495 1.14 4.54 25.97
CA ILE A 495 1.36 3.10 25.71
C ILE A 495 1.85 2.42 26.98
N GLU A 496 0.92 2.17 27.91
CA GLU A 496 1.19 1.62 29.25
C GLU A 496 2.06 2.49 30.17
N ASN A 497 2.44 3.69 29.73
CA ASN A 497 3.47 4.49 30.39
C ASN A 497 4.80 3.72 30.55
N ASP A 498 4.98 2.69 29.72
CA ASP A 498 6.13 1.80 29.70
C ASP A 498 7.37 2.54 29.17
N LYS A 499 8.59 2.07 29.44
CA LYS A 499 9.81 2.69 28.87
C LYS A 499 10.07 2.26 27.42
N ALA A 500 9.64 1.07 27.02
CA ALA A 500 9.95 0.44 25.75
C ALA A 500 9.12 0.98 24.58
N HIS A 501 7.85 1.33 24.79
CA HIS A 501 6.94 1.62 23.68
C HIS A 501 6.98 3.08 23.20
N CYS A 502 6.95 3.30 21.89
CA CYS A 502 6.92 4.61 21.24
C CYS A 502 5.79 4.72 20.19
N HIS A 503 5.37 5.95 19.91
CA HIS A 503 4.53 6.28 18.75
C HIS A 503 5.38 6.70 17.55
N LYS A 504 4.79 6.70 16.35
CA LYS A 504 5.39 7.21 15.11
C LYS A 504 4.67 8.46 14.59
N ILE A 505 5.35 9.61 14.53
CA ILE A 505 4.84 10.92 14.07
C ILE A 505 5.65 11.48 12.89
N GLY A 506 5.05 12.38 12.10
CA GLY A 506 5.74 13.13 11.06
C GLY A 506 6.16 12.33 9.82
N ARG A 507 6.98 12.95 8.97
CA ARG A 507 7.51 12.38 7.72
C ARG A 507 8.75 11.52 7.98
N GLY A 508 9.09 10.65 7.03
CA GLY A 508 10.29 9.80 7.11
C GLY A 508 10.15 8.54 7.97
N LYS A 509 8.94 8.17 8.42
CA LYS A 509 8.70 6.92 9.20
C LYS A 509 9.36 5.67 8.59
N PRO A 510 9.28 5.41 7.27
CA PRO A 510 9.88 4.21 6.69
C PRO A 510 11.42 4.22 6.63
N ILE A 511 12.07 5.38 6.78
CA ILE A 511 13.53 5.54 6.87
C ILE A 511 14.01 5.74 8.31
N GLY A 512 13.21 5.35 9.32
CA GLY A 512 13.62 5.37 10.72
C GLY A 512 13.27 6.64 11.50
N PHE A 513 12.73 7.68 10.87
CA PHE A 513 12.33 8.91 11.58
C PHE A 513 11.04 8.71 12.40
N GLY A 514 10.74 9.70 13.24
CA GLY A 514 9.39 9.88 13.79
C GLY A 514 9.10 9.14 15.08
N SER A 515 10.04 8.43 15.70
CA SER A 515 9.81 7.72 16.96
C SER A 515 9.75 8.70 18.12
N ILE A 516 8.62 8.73 18.84
CA ILE A 516 8.42 9.59 20.00
C ILE A 516 7.88 8.78 21.19
N LYS A 517 8.39 9.08 22.39
CA LYS A 517 7.78 8.60 23.64
C LYS A 517 6.86 9.68 24.17
N ILE A 518 5.66 9.31 24.59
CA ILE A 518 4.74 10.21 25.28
C ILE A 518 4.53 9.70 26.71
N LYS A 519 4.59 10.60 27.69
CA LYS A 519 4.28 10.33 29.10
C LYS A 519 3.20 11.26 29.58
N VAL A 520 2.20 10.73 30.28
CA VAL A 520 1.22 11.54 31.00
C VAL A 520 1.82 11.93 32.34
N GLN A 521 1.99 13.22 32.59
CA GLN A 521 2.63 13.74 33.81
C GLN A 521 1.62 14.08 34.90
N LYS A 522 0.46 14.60 34.51
CA LYS A 522 -0.57 15.08 35.44
C LYS A 522 -1.94 14.90 34.81
N ILE A 523 -2.93 14.54 35.62
CA ILE A 523 -4.34 14.48 35.23
C ILE A 523 -5.13 15.31 36.24
N MET A 524 -5.97 16.21 35.73
CA MET A 524 -6.80 17.11 36.53
C MET A 524 -8.24 16.97 36.09
N THR A 525 -9.16 16.83 37.05
CA THR A 525 -10.60 16.96 36.82
C THR A 525 -11.03 18.37 37.21
N ARG A 526 -12.02 18.90 36.50
CA ARG A 526 -12.69 20.17 36.80
C ARG A 526 -14.16 19.91 37.08
N LYS A 527 -14.69 20.56 38.10
CA LYS A 527 -16.11 20.58 38.43
C LYS A 527 -16.60 22.02 38.41
N ILE A 528 -17.74 22.24 37.76
CA ILE A 528 -18.43 23.52 37.71
C ILE A 528 -19.78 23.30 38.40
N GLU A 529 -20.00 23.97 39.52
CA GLU A 529 -21.25 23.93 40.27
C GLU A 529 -21.90 25.32 40.23
N ILE A 530 -23.20 25.38 39.97
CA ILE A 530 -23.96 26.64 39.99
C ILE A 530 -24.71 26.66 41.33
N GLU A 531 -24.28 27.52 42.25
CA GLU A 531 -24.89 27.75 43.55
C GLU A 531 -25.60 29.12 43.53
N GLY A 532 -26.89 29.13 43.15
CA GLY A 532 -27.67 30.36 42.96
C GLY A 532 -27.11 31.21 41.81
N ASP A 533 -26.69 32.44 42.10
CA ASP A 533 -26.05 33.35 41.14
C ASP A 533 -24.51 33.18 41.08
N THR A 534 -23.95 32.21 41.81
CA THR A 534 -22.50 32.01 41.92
C THR A 534 -22.05 30.76 41.17
N ILE A 535 -21.03 30.88 40.34
CA ILE A 535 -20.36 29.74 39.70
C ILE A 535 -19.15 29.35 40.54
N LYS A 536 -19.16 28.13 41.07
CA LYS A 536 -18.05 27.55 41.81
C LYS A 536 -17.25 26.63 40.90
N TYR A 537 -15.96 26.92 40.82
CA TYR A 537 -15.01 26.21 39.97
C TYR A 537 -13.96 25.52 40.83
N SER A 538 -13.88 24.19 40.75
CA SER A 538 -12.86 23.41 41.47
C SER A 538 -12.06 22.55 40.50
N VAL A 539 -10.74 22.48 40.74
CA VAL A 539 -9.83 21.63 39.98
C VAL A 539 -9.12 20.69 40.94
N THR A 540 -9.28 19.39 40.74
CA THR A 540 -8.75 18.35 41.62
C THR A 540 -7.85 17.40 40.84
N PRO A 541 -6.68 16.99 41.38
CA PRO A 541 -5.88 15.94 40.76
C PRO A 541 -6.65 14.63 40.71
N LEU A 542 -6.56 13.92 39.57
CA LEU A 542 -7.01 12.53 39.46
C LEU A 542 -5.77 11.62 39.51
N PRO A 543 -5.55 10.86 40.59
CA PRO A 543 -4.39 9.98 40.70
C PRO A 543 -4.40 8.92 39.61
N TYR A 544 -3.24 8.64 38.99
CA TYR A 544 -3.11 7.63 37.94
C TYR A 544 -3.48 6.24 38.46
N GLU A 545 -3.16 5.97 39.73
CA GLU A 545 -3.43 4.73 40.45
C GLU A 545 -4.93 4.50 40.71
N SER A 546 -5.77 5.52 40.53
CA SER A 546 -7.22 5.41 40.66
C SER A 546 -7.92 4.91 39.39
N LEU A 547 -7.18 4.76 38.28
CA LEU A 547 -7.67 4.27 37.00
C LEU A 547 -7.54 2.75 36.92
N ASP A 548 -8.56 2.09 36.41
CA ASP A 548 -8.55 0.63 36.25
C ASP A 548 -8.05 0.24 34.85
N PHE A 549 -6.75 -0.03 34.73
CA PHE A 549 -6.16 -0.49 33.47
C PHE A 549 -6.43 -1.97 33.17
N SER A 550 -7.10 -2.72 34.05
CA SER A 550 -7.47 -4.12 33.78
C SER A 550 -8.55 -4.26 32.69
N ILE A 551 -9.26 -3.17 32.37
CA ILE A 551 -10.24 -3.11 31.28
C ILE A 551 -9.61 -3.26 29.89
N ILE A 552 -8.29 -3.14 29.77
CA ILE A 552 -7.57 -3.34 28.52
C ILE A 552 -7.27 -4.83 28.34
N ASP A 553 -7.97 -5.46 27.39
CA ASP A 553 -7.73 -6.85 27.03
C ASP A 553 -6.41 -7.02 26.26
N LYS A 554 -5.32 -7.22 27.01
CA LYS A 554 -3.99 -7.50 26.45
C LYS A 554 -3.91 -8.83 25.71
N GLU A 555 -4.91 -9.70 25.85
CA GLU A 555 -4.95 -10.97 25.12
C GLU A 555 -5.56 -10.83 23.72
N SER A 556 -6.30 -9.75 23.46
CA SER A 556 -6.83 -9.42 22.13
C SER A 556 -5.72 -9.33 21.07
N LYS A 557 -6.04 -9.77 19.84
CA LYS A 557 -5.04 -9.83 18.76
C LYS A 557 -4.57 -8.42 18.39
N SER A 558 -5.48 -7.45 18.32
CA SER A 558 -5.18 -6.06 17.99
C SER A 558 -4.22 -5.41 18.98
N ILE A 559 -4.42 -5.61 20.30
CA ILE A 559 -3.54 -5.04 21.33
C ILE A 559 -2.17 -5.72 21.30
N LYS A 560 -2.09 -7.05 21.15
CA LYS A 560 -0.81 -7.76 20.98
C LYS A 560 0.00 -7.24 19.79
N GLU A 561 -0.65 -7.05 18.66
CA GLU A 561 -0.01 -6.49 17.46
C GLU A 561 0.41 -5.04 17.68
N PHE A 562 -0.45 -4.22 18.28
CA PHE A 562 -0.16 -2.83 18.59
C PHE A 562 1.05 -2.69 19.53
N LEU A 563 1.12 -3.48 20.60
CA LEU A 563 2.26 -3.49 21.52
C LEU A 563 3.54 -3.96 20.80
N LYS A 564 3.49 -5.06 20.04
CA LYS A 564 4.68 -5.58 19.33
C LYS A 564 5.25 -4.56 18.34
N ILE A 565 4.40 -3.87 17.57
CA ILE A 565 4.90 -2.91 16.56
C ILE A 565 5.37 -1.57 17.13
N THR A 566 4.88 -1.20 18.32
CA THR A 566 5.28 0.02 19.03
C THR A 566 6.48 -0.17 19.95
N ASP A 567 6.97 -1.41 20.11
CA ASP A 567 8.17 -1.71 20.90
C ASP A 567 9.42 -1.12 20.24
N PHE A 568 10.00 -0.10 20.89
CA PHE A 568 11.23 0.56 20.44
C PHE A 568 12.50 -0.14 20.95
N GLU A 569 12.41 -0.89 22.04
CA GLU A 569 13.55 -1.61 22.61
C GLU A 569 13.86 -2.87 21.81
N ASN A 570 12.83 -3.66 21.46
CA ASN A 570 12.96 -4.90 20.69
C ASN A 570 12.66 -4.71 19.19
N LYS A 571 13.01 -3.54 18.66
CA LYS A 571 12.76 -3.19 17.26
C LYS A 571 13.64 -3.98 16.27
N PRO A 572 13.16 -4.22 15.03
CA PRO A 572 13.92 -4.94 14.01
C PRO A 572 15.18 -4.19 13.55
N SER A 573 16.25 -4.92 13.27
CA SER A 573 17.56 -4.35 12.89
C SER A 573 17.75 -4.09 11.40
N CYS A 574 17.03 -4.79 10.51
CA CYS A 574 17.21 -4.73 9.06
C CYS A 574 15.98 -4.15 8.32
N VAL A 575 15.42 -3.07 8.84
CA VAL A 575 14.24 -2.42 8.24
C VAL A 575 14.58 -1.78 6.90
N ASP A 576 14.00 -2.25 5.80
CA ASP A 576 14.20 -1.70 4.46
C ASP A 576 13.00 -1.97 3.55
N TYR A 577 12.83 -1.19 2.49
CA TYR A 577 11.88 -1.57 1.45
C TYR A 577 12.40 -2.75 0.61
N PRO A 578 11.50 -3.48 -0.07
CA PRO A 578 11.88 -4.54 -1.00
C PRO A 578 12.97 -4.11 -1.96
N LYS A 579 14.02 -4.92 -2.07
CA LYS A 579 15.20 -4.66 -2.91
C LYS A 579 15.81 -5.95 -3.42
N VAL A 580 16.57 -5.85 -4.50
CA VAL A 580 17.31 -6.96 -5.10
C VAL A 580 18.81 -6.71 -4.96
N GLU A 581 19.60 -7.78 -4.90
CA GLU A 581 21.07 -7.68 -4.98
C GLU A 581 21.51 -7.36 -6.41
N ASN A 582 22.41 -6.39 -6.53
CA ASN A 582 22.92 -5.95 -7.83
C ASN A 582 23.88 -7.00 -8.42
N VAL A 583 23.68 -7.32 -9.70
CA VAL A 583 24.69 -7.96 -10.54
C VAL A 583 25.29 -6.86 -11.42
N GLU A 584 26.54 -6.50 -11.09
CA GLU A 584 27.45 -5.52 -11.74
C GLU A 584 27.17 -4.00 -11.63
N GLU A 585 28.28 -3.27 -11.44
CA GLU A 585 28.38 -1.89 -10.90
C GLU A 585 28.12 -0.74 -11.88
N LYS A 586 27.75 -0.99 -13.14
CA LYS A 586 27.82 0.04 -14.19
C LYS A 586 26.66 1.04 -14.25
N ASP A 587 25.57 0.87 -13.49
CA ASP A 587 24.38 1.72 -13.59
C ASP A 587 23.77 2.11 -12.22
N LYS A 588 24.59 2.51 -11.25
CA LYS A 588 24.14 2.85 -9.87
C LYS A 588 23.08 3.96 -9.81
N GLU A 589 23.09 4.94 -10.73
CA GLU A 589 22.11 6.06 -10.72
C GLU A 589 20.71 5.70 -11.24
N LYS A 590 20.59 4.75 -12.19
CA LYS A 590 19.28 4.27 -12.68
C LYS A 590 18.71 3.12 -11.83
N GLN A 591 19.55 2.41 -11.08
CA GLN A 591 19.19 1.20 -10.32
C GLN A 591 18.27 1.46 -9.12
N SER A 592 18.48 2.54 -8.34
CA SER A 592 17.75 2.81 -7.09
C SER A 592 16.22 2.84 -7.24
N ASN A 593 15.70 3.33 -8.38
CA ASN A 593 14.27 3.57 -8.57
C ASN A 593 13.47 2.32 -8.99
N GLU A 594 14.16 1.23 -9.39
CA GLU A 594 13.51 0.00 -9.86
C GLU A 594 13.69 -1.20 -8.91
N GLU A 595 14.49 -1.08 -7.84
CA GLU A 595 14.80 -2.21 -6.95
C GLU A 595 13.55 -2.87 -6.36
N SER A 596 12.61 -2.06 -5.85
CA SER A 596 11.35 -2.59 -5.30
C SER A 596 10.47 -3.22 -6.38
N TYR A 597 10.40 -2.63 -7.58
CA TYR A 597 9.68 -3.23 -8.71
C TYR A 597 10.28 -4.59 -9.10
N ARG A 598 11.61 -4.67 -9.21
CA ARG A 598 12.35 -5.90 -9.51
C ARG A 598 12.18 -6.95 -8.44
N TRP A 599 12.04 -6.56 -7.17
CA TRP A 599 11.73 -7.48 -6.09
C TRP A 599 10.34 -8.09 -6.24
N PHE A 600 9.30 -7.28 -6.52
CA PHE A 600 7.94 -7.81 -6.74
C PHE A 600 7.86 -8.71 -7.97
N MET A 601 8.60 -8.39 -9.03
CA MET A 601 8.72 -9.27 -10.20
C MET A 601 9.41 -10.59 -9.84
N ALA A 602 10.55 -10.53 -9.15
CA ALA A 602 11.25 -11.73 -8.67
C ALA A 602 10.35 -12.60 -7.77
N ASN A 603 9.63 -11.99 -6.84
CA ASN A 603 8.69 -12.65 -5.94
C ASN A 603 7.53 -13.34 -6.67
N ARG A 604 7.16 -12.84 -7.86
CA ARG A 604 6.06 -13.37 -8.67
C ARG A 604 6.48 -14.40 -9.71
N GLU A 605 7.77 -14.47 -9.98
CA GLU A 605 8.40 -15.37 -10.96
C GLU A 605 9.27 -16.44 -10.28
N PHE A 606 9.29 -16.45 -8.94
CA PHE A 606 10.07 -17.40 -8.17
C PHE A 606 9.59 -18.83 -8.42
N PRO A 607 10.48 -19.79 -8.73
CA PRO A 607 10.09 -21.17 -8.98
C PRO A 607 9.41 -21.82 -7.76
N VAL A 608 8.26 -22.46 -7.99
CA VAL A 608 7.53 -23.25 -7.00
C VAL A 608 7.36 -24.67 -7.54
N ASP A 609 7.59 -25.66 -6.68
CA ASP A 609 7.46 -27.07 -7.05
C ASP A 609 6.07 -27.39 -7.60
N ASN A 610 6.04 -28.22 -8.64
CA ASN A 610 4.81 -28.63 -9.33
C ASN A 610 3.96 -27.48 -9.91
N CYS A 611 4.49 -26.26 -9.98
CA CYS A 611 3.81 -25.12 -10.60
C CYS A 611 4.42 -24.77 -11.96
N GLU A 612 3.62 -24.16 -12.84
CA GLU A 612 4.10 -23.59 -14.10
C GLU A 612 4.26 -22.07 -13.98
N ILE A 613 5.44 -21.63 -13.55
CA ILE A 613 5.74 -20.21 -13.32
C ILE A 613 6.61 -19.65 -14.44
N SER A 614 6.22 -18.47 -14.95
CA SER A 614 6.96 -17.72 -15.98
C SER A 614 6.59 -16.23 -15.90
N PRO A 615 7.25 -15.33 -16.68
CA PRO A 615 6.88 -13.92 -16.72
C PRO A 615 5.42 -13.65 -17.12
N ILE A 616 4.78 -14.60 -17.82
CA ILE A 616 3.37 -14.53 -18.22
C ILE A 616 2.48 -15.26 -17.20
N LYS A 617 2.94 -16.39 -16.66
CA LYS A 617 2.23 -17.20 -15.65
C LYS A 617 2.84 -16.94 -14.26
N GLN A 618 2.52 -15.80 -13.67
CA GLN A 618 3.04 -15.39 -12.35
C GLN A 618 2.28 -16.03 -11.18
N ALA A 619 2.96 -16.20 -10.04
CA ALA A 619 2.41 -16.60 -8.74
C ALA A 619 3.18 -15.93 -7.61
N ILE A 620 2.49 -15.53 -6.54
CA ILE A 620 3.12 -14.91 -5.37
C ILE A 620 3.82 -15.98 -4.54
N TYR A 621 5.13 -15.81 -4.32
CA TYR A 621 5.94 -16.71 -3.50
C TYR A 621 5.98 -16.29 -2.02
N LYS A 622 6.33 -15.04 -1.72
CA LYS A 622 6.27 -14.46 -0.37
C LYS A 622 5.20 -13.38 -0.27
N GLU A 623 4.54 -13.34 0.87
CA GLU A 623 3.62 -12.28 1.26
C GLU A 623 4.19 -11.54 2.47
N LEU A 624 3.67 -10.33 2.72
CA LEU A 624 4.09 -9.56 3.89
C LEU A 624 3.77 -10.34 5.18
N PRO A 625 4.75 -10.59 6.06
CA PRO A 625 4.50 -11.29 7.33
C PRO A 625 3.51 -10.56 8.23
N GLU A 626 2.78 -11.29 9.07
CA GLU A 626 1.96 -10.69 10.13
C GLU A 626 2.86 -10.15 11.25
N ILE A 627 2.36 -9.17 12.01
CA ILE A 627 3.12 -8.55 13.10
C ILE A 627 3.55 -9.61 14.12
N LEU A 628 2.67 -10.55 14.46
CA LEU A 628 2.93 -11.58 15.47
C LEU A 628 3.76 -12.77 14.98
N ASP A 629 4.11 -12.86 13.70
CA ASP A 629 4.92 -13.96 13.18
C ASP A 629 6.28 -14.04 13.90
N GLU A 630 6.78 -15.26 14.07
CA GLU A 630 8.12 -15.51 14.64
C GLU A 630 9.22 -14.93 13.72
N ASN A 631 9.02 -15.00 12.41
CA ASN A 631 9.92 -14.45 11.42
C ASN A 631 9.20 -13.41 10.55
N ILE A 632 9.50 -12.14 10.80
CA ILE A 632 8.95 -10.99 10.07
C ILE A 632 9.81 -10.54 8.88
N THR A 633 10.81 -11.33 8.50
CA THR A 633 11.75 -10.98 7.43
C THR A 633 11.31 -11.52 6.07
N LEU A 634 11.70 -10.80 5.02
CA LEU A 634 11.50 -11.14 3.62
C LEU A 634 12.85 -11.33 2.93
N PRO A 635 12.97 -12.27 1.97
CA PRO A 635 14.24 -12.53 1.30
C PRO A 635 14.60 -11.38 0.36
N ILE A 636 15.89 -11.11 0.23
CA ILE A 636 16.45 -10.34 -0.89
C ILE A 636 16.68 -11.33 -2.04
N TYR A 637 16.29 -10.94 -3.24
CA TYR A 637 16.51 -11.76 -4.44
C TYR A 637 17.73 -11.28 -5.21
N ARG A 638 18.36 -12.20 -5.94
CA ARG A 638 19.31 -11.90 -7.02
C ARG A 638 18.89 -12.62 -8.30
N TYR A 639 19.30 -12.11 -9.45
CA TYR A 639 19.02 -12.73 -10.75
C TYR A 639 20.24 -13.51 -11.22
N GLU A 640 20.04 -14.77 -11.60
CA GLU A 640 21.10 -15.63 -12.14
C GLU A 640 20.80 -16.01 -13.60
N SER A 641 21.82 -15.94 -14.45
CA SER A 641 21.72 -16.34 -15.86
C SER A 641 21.50 -17.85 -15.98
N ILE A 642 20.51 -18.26 -16.77
CA ILE A 642 20.27 -19.66 -17.11
C ILE A 642 21.30 -20.07 -18.18
N ASN A 643 22.36 -20.75 -17.78
CA ASN A 643 23.26 -21.40 -18.71
C ASN A 643 22.54 -22.60 -19.38
N ASN A 644 22.34 -22.52 -20.70
CA ASN A 644 21.72 -23.57 -21.52
C ASN A 644 22.57 -24.85 -21.68
N SER A 645 23.54 -25.11 -20.81
CA SER A 645 24.47 -26.25 -20.92
C SER A 645 24.05 -27.53 -20.21
N ASN A 646 22.92 -27.58 -19.48
CA ASN A 646 22.45 -28.81 -18.82
C ASN A 646 20.98 -29.16 -19.11
N LYS A 647 20.56 -29.09 -20.38
CA LYS A 647 19.43 -29.91 -20.86
C LYS A 647 19.92 -31.32 -21.23
N LYS A 648 20.47 -32.02 -20.25
CA LYS A 648 20.57 -33.50 -20.13
C LYS A 648 21.31 -33.80 -18.83
N ASN A 649 20.63 -34.51 -17.92
CA ASN A 649 21.16 -35.16 -16.70
C ASN A 649 21.46 -34.27 -15.47
N LYS A 650 20.42 -34.00 -14.67
CA LYS A 650 20.23 -34.48 -13.28
C LYS A 650 19.12 -33.66 -12.60
N VAL A 651 17.88 -34.08 -12.84
CA VAL A 651 16.79 -33.92 -11.87
C VAL A 651 16.75 -35.24 -11.12
N ASN A 652 17.31 -35.28 -9.92
CA ASN A 652 16.85 -36.05 -8.76
C ASN A 652 17.97 -36.15 -7.71
N ASN A 653 17.53 -36.02 -6.45
CA ASN A 653 18.24 -36.22 -5.19
C ASN A 653 18.96 -34.99 -4.62
N ASN A 654 18.17 -34.14 -3.94
CA ASN A 654 18.46 -33.73 -2.55
C ASN A 654 17.26 -33.00 -1.93
N TYR A 655 16.11 -33.68 -1.85
CA TYR A 655 15.02 -33.29 -0.95
C TYR A 655 14.14 -34.51 -0.62
N GLN A 656 14.77 -35.60 -0.18
CA GLN A 656 14.07 -36.71 0.47
C GLN A 656 15.09 -37.59 1.20
N ASN A 657 15.45 -37.19 2.42
CA ASN A 657 15.91 -38.14 3.45
C ASN A 657 15.66 -37.54 4.82
N ARG A 658 14.40 -37.57 5.24
CA ARG A 658 13.98 -37.56 6.65
C ARG A 658 12.51 -37.95 6.75
N LYS A 659 12.23 -39.26 6.66
CA LYS A 659 11.30 -39.99 7.54
C LYS A 659 11.06 -41.42 7.03
N LYS A 660 11.21 -42.36 7.98
CA LYS A 660 10.70 -43.74 8.05
C LYS A 660 11.45 -44.83 7.28
N HIS A 661 12.30 -45.55 8.02
CA HIS A 661 12.08 -46.99 8.18
C HIS A 661 12.32 -47.40 9.63
N SER A 662 11.28 -47.97 10.23
CA SER A 662 11.31 -48.72 11.48
C SER A 662 11.19 -50.21 11.16
N VAL A 663 11.81 -51.01 12.04
CA VAL A 663 11.68 -52.45 12.29
C VAL A 663 12.63 -53.37 11.52
N GLY A 664 13.56 -54.00 12.26
CA GLY A 664 14.19 -55.26 11.83
C GLY A 664 15.58 -55.61 12.38
N LYS A 665 15.65 -56.08 13.63
CA LYS A 665 16.62 -57.06 14.22
C LYS A 665 18.10 -56.69 14.49
N GLN A 666 18.37 -56.59 15.80
CA GLN A 666 19.47 -57.16 16.61
C GLN A 666 20.84 -57.47 15.95
N LYS A 667 21.92 -56.83 16.46
CA LYS A 667 22.86 -57.44 17.44
C LYS A 667 23.95 -56.43 17.90
N ASN A 668 24.11 -56.38 19.22
CA ASN A 668 25.22 -55.94 20.07
C ASN A 668 26.46 -55.30 19.41
N SER A 669 26.87 -54.11 19.89
CA SER A 669 27.85 -54.02 21.00
C SER A 669 28.21 -52.56 21.36
N ASN A 670 28.15 -52.30 22.67
CA ASN A 670 29.00 -51.45 23.50
C ASN A 670 29.13 -49.92 23.28
N ASN A 671 28.43 -49.22 24.20
CA ASN A 671 28.98 -48.25 25.16
C ASN A 671 29.74 -47.01 24.63
N LYS A 672 29.12 -45.83 24.79
CA LYS A 672 29.27 -44.99 26.00
C LYS A 672 28.27 -43.81 26.01
N ARG A 673 27.67 -43.60 27.19
CA ARG A 673 26.75 -42.51 27.56
C ARG A 673 27.44 -41.14 27.55
N LEU A 674 26.63 -40.08 27.36
CA LEU A 674 26.41 -38.92 28.26
C LEU A 674 25.92 -37.72 27.42
N THR A 675 24.60 -37.54 27.29
CA THR A 675 23.75 -36.58 28.04
C THR A 675 24.16 -35.10 27.87
N TYR A 676 23.32 -34.42 27.10
CA TYR A 676 23.24 -32.96 26.94
C TYR A 676 22.71 -32.31 28.22
N LYS A 677 23.32 -31.20 28.64
CA LYS A 677 22.68 -30.17 29.47
C LYS A 677 23.01 -28.77 28.90
N PRO A 678 22.05 -27.83 28.95
CA PRO A 678 22.14 -26.50 28.35
C PRO A 678 22.83 -25.50 29.29
N PHE A 679 23.46 -24.45 28.76
CA PHE A 679 24.08 -23.41 29.57
C PHE A 679 23.59 -22.01 29.17
N VAL A 680 23.03 -21.35 30.18
CA VAL A 680 22.70 -19.93 30.31
C VAL A 680 23.87 -19.27 31.06
N GLU A 681 24.18 -18.02 30.70
CA GLU A 681 24.98 -17.01 31.43
C GLU A 681 26.47 -17.28 31.75
N LYS A 682 27.35 -16.37 31.30
CA LYS A 682 27.99 -15.35 32.17
C LYS A 682 29.09 -14.57 31.44
N PHE A 683 29.01 -13.24 31.53
CA PHE A 683 30.20 -12.39 31.61
C PHE A 683 30.89 -12.61 32.95
N LYS A 684 32.23 -12.69 32.96
CA LYS A 684 33.14 -11.99 33.88
C LYS A 684 34.56 -12.55 33.83
N ASP A 685 35.52 -11.64 33.96
CA ASP A 685 36.89 -11.82 34.45
C ASP A 685 37.93 -12.39 33.46
N LEU A 686 38.51 -11.50 32.66
CA LEU A 686 39.90 -11.59 32.21
C LEU A 686 40.64 -10.35 32.71
N ASN A 687 41.10 -10.42 33.95
CA ASN A 687 42.28 -9.70 34.43
C ASN A 687 43.46 -10.67 34.34
N LEU A 688 44.49 -10.31 33.58
CA LEU A 688 45.86 -10.70 33.88
C LEU A 688 46.78 -9.54 33.47
N ASP A 689 47.45 -9.01 34.48
CA ASP A 689 48.52 -8.02 34.44
C ASP A 689 49.73 -8.52 33.63
N GLU A 690 50.47 -7.60 33.00
CA GLU A 690 51.92 -7.39 33.21
C GLU A 690 52.41 -6.16 32.39
N GLU A 691 53.01 -5.23 33.13
CA GLU A 691 53.68 -3.93 32.80
C GLU A 691 52.87 -2.68 32.44
#